data_AF-A0A813KZN2-F1
#
_entry.id   AF-A0A813KZN2-F1
#
_cell.length_a   1.000
_cell.length_b   1.000
_cell.length_c   1.000
_cell.angle_alpha   90.00
_cell.angle_beta   90.00
_cell.angle_gamma   90.00
#
_symmetry.space_group_name_H-M   'P 1'
#
loop_
_entity.id
_entity.type
_entity.pdbx_description
1 polymer ?
#
loop_
_entity_poly.entity_id
_entity_poly.type
_entity_poly.pdbx_seq_one_letter_code
_entity_poly.pdbx_strand_id
1 'polypeptide(L)'
;MKVQRHLEEHLKQVEEQEAAELALHGEEALFALADAKAAEAAAEALAVVQAQSTGQLALPVLKVARQQAPPDFQEQRTTLTGGWRQVLDPIWKRPFFFHPTSGRATFGLTEVLKTGGLDDLLLNRCWELCCIDPLAMEVMKDDTWTLDVYANPSLSGEPIARIHKGQLITCQIFDPKTAIATVLLPPASQGAEAGSGYVEYCLRDGRPLLKAMLPSCIEEEDVPMIDGQLRPGGDPPDGEVLAGPFFAQPPSYMTEIRVTVGQDVGSDKWAQLPRGYMVRGFTEVIGLRARLPDLEGGGWVSLCTSEGFPLFRKNPAQAPSLEVPKQKKYKESLLPVVWPGKGVIWPDAEPVVPPIPVQLPLPEMLRTLSGGRTLCDWIRMNLPPSPDFVYKSRHCPAQTTLDDLLKLQIWKMAVVEADWLHVREHEDSRSRQLFSLPRGAITVIEWVSPSGNFRLLFPSSTNDPKPVHGWADLGNADGASVVLLTAGRDFWMEPKGGHLPDDDQMDENYFKPTEMPLRREVVSDSPQSGWLQRGDGLQIAELVGRRARVIHTKCIVNHDTAPEGGWVDIIDESGWSILKARRDGEIHGEETRRAALEHHDEDHVRPGSQQKMKAVGDDISVYDEDAPADLPALLREIGELESKSIYTRDWREAIDPVWGRRYFVNKWSGQVIHNLECMGVAIAGVIITLWFSELSMEHMRVALDVPLVNVLWELEECFRDSLAALADVPEDIVSVKFLEGPDPEADGSQAEVDSIMGDSSGLVSPDQGFRIRATLRAPGVKASWASASLREAMADTERFTSTVVTMLGSVPKVSMMLPNILSSFTLLRADLEEEDIPRHAPCLSPTPPPPPWVDNRPDEEFQIVKRDLRWSKPTIVSYPFRKLGENNCRALAQALEISQEVNQEAHMEEMSLWCCSISNAGAAALAAAFSVGCGQKLQSLMLDDNDITASGATALGAGLAFCPVLRELALLGSA
;
A
#
# COMPACT_ATOMS: atom_id res chain seq x y z
N MET A 1 -4.87 -38.04 -54.43
CA MET A 1 -5.58 -39.06 -55.24
C MET A 1 -5.14 -40.50 -54.95
N LYS A 2 -3.88 -40.93 -55.13
CA LYS A 2 -3.49 -42.33 -54.81
C LYS A 2 -3.61 -42.69 -53.31
N VAL A 3 -3.20 -41.79 -52.42
CA VAL A 3 -3.34 -41.97 -50.97
C VAL A 3 -4.81 -41.98 -50.54
N GLN A 4 -5.62 -41.09 -51.12
CA GLN A 4 -7.05 -41.02 -50.83
C GLN A 4 -7.80 -42.28 -51.26
N ARG A 5 -7.48 -42.82 -52.44
CA ARG A 5 -8.05 -44.09 -52.91
C ARG A 5 -7.64 -45.27 -52.03
N HIS A 6 -6.41 -45.24 -51.50
CA HIS A 6 -5.93 -46.27 -50.58
C HIS A 6 -6.60 -46.18 -49.21
N LEU A 7 -6.87 -44.97 -48.73
CA LEU A 7 -7.64 -44.74 -47.50
C LEU A 7 -9.10 -45.19 -47.64
N GLU A 8 -9.73 -44.89 -48.78
CA GLU A 8 -11.11 -45.32 -49.07
C GLU A 8 -11.21 -46.86 -49.20
N GLU A 9 -10.22 -47.52 -49.82
CA GLU A 9 -10.16 -48.99 -49.87
C GLU A 9 -9.92 -49.61 -48.49
N HIS A 10 -9.10 -48.97 -47.65
CA HIS A 10 -8.82 -49.45 -46.29
C HIS A 10 -10.02 -49.26 -45.35
N LEU A 11 -10.72 -48.13 -45.42
CA LEU A 11 -11.96 -47.88 -44.67
C LEU A 11 -13.04 -48.89 -45.03
N LYS A 12 -13.19 -49.20 -46.33
CA LYS A 12 -14.16 -50.19 -46.78
C LYS A 12 -13.83 -51.60 -46.29
N GLN A 13 -12.55 -51.97 -46.24
CA GLN A 13 -12.13 -53.25 -45.67
C GLN A 13 -12.40 -53.33 -44.16
N VAL A 14 -12.20 -52.24 -43.42
CA VAL A 14 -12.49 -52.18 -41.97
C VAL A 14 -13.99 -52.31 -41.71
N GLU A 15 -14.83 -51.62 -42.47
CA GLU A 15 -16.29 -51.70 -42.34
C GLU A 15 -16.82 -53.12 -42.66
N GLU A 16 -16.27 -53.78 -43.68
CA GLU A 16 -16.63 -55.17 -44.03
C GLU A 16 -16.15 -56.17 -42.96
N GLN A 17 -15.03 -55.91 -42.29
CA GLN A 17 -14.51 -56.73 -41.19
C GLN A 17 -15.33 -56.56 -39.90
N GLU A 18 -15.69 -55.32 -39.55
CA GLU A 18 -16.51 -55.02 -38.37
C GLU A 18 -17.93 -55.59 -38.52
N ALA A 19 -18.51 -55.53 -39.72
CA ALA A 19 -19.81 -56.15 -40.00
C ALA A 19 -19.77 -57.69 -39.88
N ALA A 20 -18.65 -58.32 -40.26
CA ALA A 20 -18.47 -59.77 -40.15
C ALA A 20 -18.26 -60.22 -38.69
N GLU A 21 -17.55 -59.45 -37.88
CA GLU A 21 -17.31 -59.77 -36.47
C GLU A 21 -18.53 -59.47 -35.58
N LEU A 22 -19.28 -58.41 -35.88
CA LEU A 22 -20.58 -58.10 -35.23
C LEU A 22 -21.57 -59.26 -35.42
N ALA A 23 -21.55 -59.91 -36.58
CA ALA A 23 -22.41 -61.06 -36.89
C ALA A 23 -21.99 -62.35 -36.17
N LEU A 24 -20.74 -62.46 -35.69
CA LEU A 24 -20.20 -63.70 -35.11
C LEU A 24 -20.13 -63.69 -33.58
N HIS A 25 -19.91 -62.53 -32.95
CA HIS A 25 -19.49 -62.48 -31.54
C HIS A 25 -20.31 -61.58 -30.60
N GLY A 26 -21.29 -60.82 -31.10
CA GLY A 26 -22.14 -59.96 -30.26
C GLY A 26 -21.39 -58.77 -29.63
N GLU A 27 -22.16 -57.80 -29.12
CA GLU A 27 -21.67 -56.45 -28.76
C GLU A 27 -20.56 -56.41 -27.69
N GLU A 28 -20.44 -57.43 -26.84
CA GLU A 28 -19.42 -57.45 -25.76
C GLU A 28 -17.98 -57.68 -26.28
N ALA A 29 -17.80 -58.36 -27.42
CA ALA A 29 -16.47 -58.58 -28.01
C ALA A 29 -15.91 -57.32 -28.70
N LEU A 30 -16.78 -56.40 -29.11
CA LEU A 30 -16.44 -55.16 -29.81
C LEU A 30 -15.73 -54.16 -28.91
N PHE A 31 -16.09 -54.11 -27.62
CA PHE A 31 -15.42 -53.24 -26.65
C PHE A 31 -13.97 -53.68 -26.39
N ALA A 32 -13.73 -54.98 -26.24
CA ALA A 32 -12.38 -55.49 -26.01
C ALA A 32 -11.46 -55.32 -27.24
N LEU A 33 -12.01 -55.42 -28.45
CA LEU A 33 -11.25 -55.22 -29.69
C LEU A 33 -10.97 -53.73 -29.95
N ALA A 34 -11.91 -52.84 -29.61
CA ALA A 34 -11.73 -51.39 -29.70
C ALA A 34 -10.61 -50.90 -28.76
N ASP A 35 -10.57 -51.41 -27.52
CA ASP A 35 -9.53 -51.06 -26.55
C ASP A 35 -8.14 -51.54 -27.01
N ALA A 36 -8.05 -52.74 -27.60
CA ALA A 36 -6.79 -53.27 -28.13
C ALA A 36 -6.27 -52.46 -29.34
N LYS A 37 -7.16 -52.06 -30.25
CA LYS A 37 -6.79 -51.24 -31.42
C LYS A 37 -6.46 -49.79 -31.05
N ALA A 38 -7.09 -49.24 -30.02
CA ALA A 38 -6.75 -47.91 -29.49
C ALA A 38 -5.34 -47.89 -28.89
N ALA A 39 -4.94 -48.96 -28.20
CA ALA A 39 -3.58 -49.11 -27.66
C ALA A 39 -2.52 -49.24 -28.76
N GLU A 40 -2.82 -49.96 -29.85
CA GLU A 40 -1.93 -50.10 -31.00
C GLU A 40 -1.76 -48.79 -31.78
N ALA A 41 -2.86 -48.06 -32.02
CA ALA A 41 -2.83 -46.73 -32.66
C ALA A 41 -2.07 -45.69 -31.83
N ALA A 42 -2.16 -45.75 -30.50
CA ALA A 42 -1.41 -44.88 -29.60
C ALA A 42 0.11 -45.16 -29.65
N ALA A 43 0.51 -46.43 -29.76
CA ALA A 43 1.92 -46.81 -29.92
C ALA A 43 2.49 -46.35 -31.27
N GLU A 44 1.71 -46.43 -32.34
CA GLU A 44 2.12 -45.97 -33.68
C GLU A 44 2.24 -44.44 -33.76
N ALA A 45 1.31 -43.71 -33.14
CA ALA A 45 1.36 -42.24 -33.04
C ALA A 45 2.59 -41.75 -32.26
N LEU A 46 2.97 -42.46 -31.19
CA LEU A 46 4.17 -42.13 -30.39
C LEU A 46 5.46 -42.33 -31.20
N ALA A 47 5.51 -43.33 -32.07
CA ALA A 47 6.64 -43.58 -32.96
C ALA A 47 6.80 -42.50 -34.05
N VAL A 48 5.68 -41.97 -34.56
CA VAL A 48 5.69 -40.88 -35.57
C VAL A 48 6.13 -39.55 -34.96
N VAL A 49 5.74 -39.26 -33.72
CA VAL A 49 6.14 -38.02 -33.01
C VAL A 49 7.64 -38.02 -32.68
N GLN A 50 8.22 -39.16 -32.33
CA GLN A 50 9.67 -39.26 -32.07
C GLN A 50 10.51 -39.07 -33.34
N ALA A 51 9.97 -39.40 -34.52
CA ALA A 51 10.67 -39.26 -35.80
C ALA A 51 10.71 -37.82 -36.38
N GLN A 52 9.90 -36.89 -35.86
CA GLN A 52 9.77 -35.53 -36.42
C GLN A 52 10.57 -34.44 -35.67
N SER A 53 11.33 -34.79 -34.62
CA SER A 53 12.04 -33.81 -33.77
C SER A 53 13.37 -33.28 -34.33
N THR A 54 13.75 -33.60 -35.57
CA THR A 54 14.98 -33.06 -36.20
C THR A 54 14.67 -32.33 -37.51
N GLY A 55 14.45 -31.01 -37.45
CA GLY A 55 14.40 -30.17 -38.65
C GLY A 55 13.93 -28.74 -38.41
N GLN A 56 14.88 -27.80 -38.31
CA GLN A 56 14.64 -26.37 -38.45
C GLN A 56 14.21 -26.02 -39.88
N LEU A 57 13.24 -25.11 -40.05
CA LEU A 57 13.32 -24.00 -41.02
C LEU A 57 12.14 -23.01 -40.89
N ALA A 58 12.48 -21.75 -41.15
CA ALA A 58 11.68 -20.53 -40.99
C ALA A 58 10.55 -20.35 -42.03
N LEU A 59 9.56 -19.52 -41.68
CA LEU A 59 8.56 -18.99 -42.62
C LEU A 59 8.24 -17.49 -42.36
N PRO A 60 7.68 -16.79 -43.37
CA PRO A 60 7.90 -15.36 -43.61
C PRO A 60 6.74 -14.45 -43.15
N VAL A 61 7.08 -13.16 -43.06
CA VAL A 61 6.19 -12.03 -42.77
C VAL A 61 5.21 -11.78 -43.93
N LEU A 62 3.91 -11.78 -43.64
CA LEU A 62 2.84 -11.31 -44.54
C LEU A 62 2.18 -10.06 -43.96
N LYS A 63 2.21 -8.97 -44.74
CA LYS A 63 1.52 -7.70 -44.49
C LYS A 63 0.03 -7.86 -44.78
N VAL A 64 -0.85 -7.40 -43.88
CA VAL A 64 -2.29 -7.27 -44.12
C VAL A 64 -2.70 -5.79 -44.00
N ALA A 65 -3.51 -5.37 -44.97
CA ALA A 65 -3.97 -4.01 -45.21
C ALA A 65 -5.10 -3.58 -44.27
N ARG A 66 -5.07 -2.30 -43.86
CA ARG A 66 -6.15 -1.62 -43.14
C ARG A 66 -7.32 -1.31 -44.08
N GLN A 67 -8.53 -1.73 -43.72
CA GLN A 67 -9.79 -1.20 -44.27
C GLN A 67 -10.40 -0.17 -43.32
N GLN A 68 -11.00 0.87 -43.91
CA GLN A 68 -11.61 2.03 -43.26
C GLN A 68 -13.05 1.71 -42.80
N ALA A 69 -13.45 2.28 -41.66
CA ALA A 69 -14.83 2.27 -41.16
C ALA A 69 -15.59 3.56 -41.58
N PRO A 70 -16.93 3.52 -41.72
CA PRO A 70 -17.73 4.68 -42.16
C PRO A 70 -18.13 5.60 -40.97
N PRO A 71 -18.54 6.86 -41.26
CA PRO A 71 -18.87 7.85 -40.24
C PRO A 71 -20.38 7.89 -39.97
N ASP A 72 -20.73 8.14 -38.70
CA ASP A 72 -21.75 9.09 -38.24
C ASP A 72 -22.35 8.63 -36.91
N PHE A 73 -21.88 9.24 -35.82
CA PHE A 73 -22.67 9.59 -34.64
C PHE A 73 -21.98 10.77 -33.95
N GLN A 74 -22.52 11.97 -34.19
CA GLN A 74 -22.20 13.18 -33.44
C GLN A 74 -23.12 13.28 -32.21
N GLU A 75 -22.56 13.82 -31.14
CA GLU A 75 -23.20 14.38 -29.93
C GLU A 75 -23.46 13.45 -28.72
N GLN A 76 -22.38 13.11 -28.02
CA GLN A 76 -22.18 13.46 -26.59
C GLN A 76 -20.69 13.29 -26.24
N ARG A 77 -20.00 14.41 -25.94
CA ARG A 77 -18.55 14.45 -25.71
C ARG A 77 -18.20 14.02 -24.29
N THR A 78 -17.83 12.75 -24.12
CA THR A 78 -16.92 12.32 -23.05
C THR A 78 -15.48 12.58 -23.52
N THR A 79 -14.73 13.36 -22.77
CA THR A 79 -13.27 13.45 -22.92
C THR A 79 -12.67 12.08 -22.55
N LEU A 80 -12.60 11.21 -23.56
CA LEU A 80 -11.82 9.96 -23.56
C LEU A 80 -10.38 10.26 -23.13
N THR A 81 -10.01 9.94 -21.90
CA THR A 81 -8.60 9.65 -21.59
C THR A 81 -8.48 8.19 -21.14
N GLY A 82 -8.78 7.26 -22.04
CA GLY A 82 -8.39 5.85 -21.90
C GLY A 82 -6.89 5.58 -22.13
N GLY A 83 -6.08 6.65 -22.26
CA GLY A 83 -4.69 6.64 -22.74
C GLY A 83 -3.61 6.25 -21.74
N TRP A 84 -2.34 6.48 -22.09
CA TRP A 84 -1.19 6.03 -21.30
C TRP A 84 -1.12 6.63 -19.90
N ARG A 85 -0.71 5.81 -18.93
CA ARG A 85 -0.52 6.13 -17.52
C ARG A 85 0.87 5.69 -17.09
N GLN A 86 1.55 6.49 -16.28
CA GLN A 86 2.79 6.07 -15.64
C GLN A 86 2.47 5.48 -14.27
N VAL A 87 2.96 4.27 -14.00
CA VAL A 87 2.74 3.55 -12.75
C VAL A 87 4.10 3.08 -12.22
N LEU A 88 4.26 3.03 -10.90
CA LEU A 88 5.45 2.43 -10.28
C LEU A 88 5.27 0.92 -10.23
N ASP A 89 6.24 0.19 -10.76
CA ASP A 89 6.34 -1.25 -10.58
C ASP A 89 6.43 -1.56 -9.06
N PRO A 90 5.54 -2.41 -8.51
CA PRO A 90 5.51 -2.67 -7.07
C PRO A 90 6.76 -3.37 -6.55
N ILE A 91 7.42 -4.17 -7.39
CA ILE A 91 8.60 -4.99 -7.08
C ILE A 91 9.87 -4.14 -7.21
N TRP A 92 10.06 -3.52 -8.39
CA TRP A 92 11.32 -2.86 -8.73
C TRP A 92 11.34 -1.37 -8.39
N LYS A 93 10.19 -0.80 -8.01
CA LYS A 93 9.98 0.65 -7.82
C LYS A 93 10.43 1.46 -9.04
N ARG A 94 10.39 0.85 -10.23
CA ARG A 94 10.72 1.50 -11.50
C ARG A 94 9.45 1.98 -12.18
N PRO A 95 9.42 3.19 -12.75
CA PRO A 95 8.27 3.63 -13.51
C PRO A 95 8.13 2.81 -14.80
N PHE A 96 6.92 2.35 -15.08
CA PHE A 96 6.51 1.78 -16.36
C PHE A 96 5.23 2.47 -16.83
N PHE A 97 4.87 2.26 -18.10
CA PHE A 97 3.72 2.89 -18.71
C PHE A 97 2.67 1.85 -19.07
N PHE A 98 1.42 2.12 -18.72
CA PHE A 98 0.27 1.25 -18.93
C PHE A 98 -0.83 1.99 -19.69
N HIS A 99 -1.45 1.33 -20.67
CA HIS A 99 -2.57 1.88 -21.42
C HIS A 99 -3.86 1.10 -21.06
N PRO A 100 -4.74 1.65 -20.21
CA PRO A 100 -5.89 0.95 -19.64
C PRO A 100 -6.81 0.30 -20.67
N THR A 101 -7.14 1.02 -21.75
CA THR A 101 -8.06 0.48 -22.77
C THR A 101 -7.47 -0.64 -23.62
N SER A 102 -6.14 -0.70 -23.77
CA SER A 102 -5.49 -1.69 -24.64
C SER A 102 -4.78 -2.82 -23.87
N GLY A 103 -4.70 -2.72 -22.54
CA GLY A 103 -3.94 -3.65 -21.70
C GLY A 103 -2.42 -3.63 -21.94
N ARG A 104 -1.91 -2.72 -22.77
CA ARG A 104 -0.47 -2.66 -23.09
C ARG A 104 0.31 -2.06 -21.94
N ALA A 105 1.41 -2.71 -21.58
CA ALA A 105 2.40 -2.18 -20.65
C ALA A 105 3.78 -2.14 -21.35
N THR A 106 4.54 -1.07 -21.12
CA THR A 106 5.90 -0.93 -21.63
C THR A 106 6.77 -0.17 -20.64
N PHE A 107 8.03 -0.54 -20.55
CA PHE A 107 9.04 0.23 -19.82
C PHE A 107 9.66 1.32 -20.70
N GLY A 108 9.41 1.29 -22.02
CA GLY A 108 10.00 2.20 -22.98
C GLY A 108 9.15 3.45 -23.21
N LEU A 109 9.59 4.60 -22.69
CA LEU A 109 8.96 5.89 -22.98
C LEU A 109 8.83 6.14 -24.49
N THR A 110 9.81 5.69 -25.28
CA THR A 110 9.79 5.82 -26.75
C THR A 110 8.57 5.17 -27.40
N GLU A 111 8.10 4.03 -26.89
CA GLU A 111 6.92 3.34 -27.41
C GLU A 111 5.63 4.12 -27.09
N VAL A 112 5.57 4.70 -25.89
CA VAL A 112 4.49 5.60 -25.47
C VAL A 112 4.41 6.82 -26.38
N LEU A 113 5.55 7.45 -26.66
CA LEU A 113 5.61 8.61 -27.55
C LEU A 113 5.21 8.26 -28.99
N LYS A 114 5.68 7.13 -29.53
CA LYS A 114 5.33 6.65 -30.88
C LYS A 114 3.84 6.38 -31.06
N THR A 115 3.14 6.06 -29.97
CA THR A 115 1.69 5.81 -29.98
C THR A 115 0.87 7.06 -29.63
N GLY A 116 1.51 8.22 -29.51
CA GLY A 116 0.84 9.50 -29.22
C GLY A 116 0.59 9.77 -27.74
N GLY A 117 1.14 8.96 -26.83
CA GLY A 117 0.89 9.05 -25.39
C GLY A 117 1.47 10.27 -24.68
N LEU A 118 2.23 11.15 -25.36
CA LEU A 118 2.77 12.36 -24.73
C LEU A 118 1.68 13.29 -24.24
N ASP A 119 0.62 13.47 -25.04
CA ASP A 119 -0.51 14.32 -24.67
C ASP A 119 -1.25 13.73 -23.47
N ASP A 120 -1.46 12.41 -23.46
CA ASP A 120 -2.03 11.68 -22.31
C ASP A 120 -1.19 11.88 -21.04
N LEU A 121 0.13 11.77 -21.14
CA LEU A 121 1.03 11.93 -20.00
C LEU A 121 0.99 13.35 -19.42
N LEU A 122 0.86 14.38 -20.28
CA LEU A 122 0.71 15.77 -19.86
C LEU A 122 -0.67 16.06 -19.28
N LEU A 123 -1.73 15.52 -19.89
CA LEU A 123 -3.11 15.64 -19.39
C LEU A 123 -3.26 15.00 -18.00
N ASN A 124 -2.61 13.87 -17.79
CA ASN A 124 -2.57 13.19 -16.49
C ASN A 124 -1.55 13.78 -15.51
N ARG A 125 -0.86 14.87 -15.86
CA ARG A 125 0.18 15.52 -15.03
C ARG A 125 1.30 14.57 -14.56
N CYS A 126 1.51 13.46 -15.27
CA CYS A 126 2.69 12.61 -15.07
C CYS A 126 3.95 13.29 -15.64
N TRP A 127 3.73 14.21 -16.57
CA TRP A 127 4.73 15.09 -17.13
C TRP A 127 4.17 16.52 -17.13
N GLU A 128 5.07 17.49 -17.19
CA GLU A 128 4.78 18.91 -17.26
C GLU A 128 5.53 19.55 -18.41
N LEU A 129 4.94 20.59 -18.99
CA LEU A 129 5.65 21.45 -19.94
C LEU A 129 6.26 22.61 -19.16
N CYS A 130 7.58 22.76 -19.28
CA CYS A 130 8.35 23.77 -18.56
C CYS A 130 9.06 24.69 -19.54
N CYS A 131 9.29 25.92 -19.11
CA CYS A 131 10.18 26.86 -19.76
C CYS A 131 11.46 27.00 -18.95
N ILE A 132 12.61 27.03 -19.63
CA ILE A 132 13.87 27.41 -19.01
C ILE A 132 13.89 28.93 -18.83
N ASP A 133 13.54 29.40 -17.64
CA ASP A 133 13.43 30.82 -17.31
C ASP A 133 14.12 31.08 -15.96
N PRO A 134 15.46 31.24 -15.96
CA PRO A 134 16.22 31.31 -14.74
C PRO A 134 15.91 32.60 -13.97
N LEU A 135 15.58 32.48 -12.69
CA LEU A 135 15.35 33.65 -11.82
C LEU A 135 16.65 34.36 -11.41
N ALA A 136 17.80 33.73 -11.67
CA ALA A 136 19.10 34.30 -11.34
C ALA A 136 19.55 35.36 -12.33
N MET A 137 19.76 36.58 -11.85
CA MET A 137 20.14 37.73 -12.69
C MET A 137 21.44 37.50 -13.47
N GLU A 138 22.40 36.80 -12.90
CA GLU A 138 23.66 36.45 -13.53
C GLU A 138 23.47 35.51 -14.72
N VAL A 139 22.63 34.49 -14.56
CA VAL A 139 22.23 33.58 -15.64
C VAL A 139 21.39 34.33 -16.67
N MET A 140 20.54 35.26 -16.22
CA MET A 140 19.73 36.07 -17.12
C MET A 140 20.55 36.99 -18.03
N LYS A 141 21.71 37.48 -17.56
CA LYS A 141 22.59 38.37 -18.33
C LYS A 141 23.47 37.63 -19.33
N ASP A 142 23.64 36.32 -19.16
CA ASP A 142 24.42 35.49 -20.06
C ASP A 142 23.53 34.89 -21.16
N ASP A 143 23.51 35.52 -22.33
CA ASP A 143 22.76 35.04 -23.50
C ASP A 143 23.31 33.71 -24.05
N THR A 144 24.54 33.34 -23.69
CA THR A 144 25.18 32.08 -24.10
C THR A 144 24.99 30.96 -23.11
N TRP A 145 24.36 31.21 -21.95
CA TRP A 145 24.12 30.20 -20.96
C TRP A 145 23.20 29.09 -21.48
N THR A 146 23.58 27.86 -21.16
CA THR A 146 22.83 26.66 -21.50
C THR A 146 22.69 25.76 -20.27
N LEU A 147 21.56 25.08 -20.18
CA LEU A 147 21.35 24.00 -19.23
C LEU A 147 21.91 22.70 -19.83
N ASP A 148 22.96 22.15 -19.22
CA ASP A 148 23.54 20.87 -19.63
C ASP A 148 22.62 19.71 -19.21
N VAL A 149 22.42 18.76 -20.13
CA VAL A 149 21.63 17.55 -19.92
C VAL A 149 22.55 16.34 -19.88
N TYR A 150 22.37 15.48 -18.88
CA TYR A 150 23.22 14.32 -18.63
C TYR A 150 22.47 13.01 -18.87
N ALA A 151 23.20 11.94 -19.18
CA ALA A 151 22.64 10.61 -19.38
C ALA A 151 22.31 9.87 -18.06
N ASN A 152 22.87 10.32 -16.94
CA ASN A 152 22.75 9.69 -15.63
C ASN A 152 22.19 10.69 -14.60
N PRO A 153 21.29 10.29 -13.69
CA PRO A 153 20.81 11.12 -12.59
C PRO A 153 21.91 11.58 -11.63
N SER A 154 23.14 11.08 -11.65
CA SER A 154 24.25 11.65 -10.88
C SER A 154 24.82 12.94 -11.48
N LEU A 155 24.33 13.37 -12.64
CA LEU A 155 24.86 14.50 -13.44
C LEU A 155 26.37 14.37 -13.73
N SER A 156 26.88 13.14 -13.81
CA SER A 156 28.27 12.85 -14.10
C SER A 156 28.49 12.50 -15.57
N GLY A 157 29.64 12.89 -16.13
CA GLY A 157 30.03 12.60 -17.51
C GLY A 157 29.93 13.83 -18.43
N GLU A 158 30.06 13.61 -19.73
CA GLU A 158 29.84 14.68 -20.71
C GLU A 158 28.34 14.92 -20.93
N PRO A 159 27.90 16.19 -21.03
CA PRO A 159 26.52 16.51 -21.38
C PRO A 159 26.13 15.89 -22.73
N ILE A 160 25.01 15.17 -22.78
CA ILE A 160 24.45 14.57 -23.99
C ILE A 160 23.64 15.58 -24.83
N ALA A 161 23.16 16.64 -24.20
CA ALA A 161 22.49 17.74 -24.87
C ALA A 161 22.66 19.04 -24.08
N ARG A 162 22.35 20.16 -24.73
CA ARG A 162 22.33 21.50 -24.13
C ARG A 162 21.05 22.19 -24.49
N ILE A 163 20.36 22.72 -23.48
CA ILE A 163 19.08 23.41 -23.68
C ILE A 163 19.28 24.90 -23.44
N HIS A 164 18.77 25.72 -24.37
CA HIS A 164 18.98 27.16 -24.31
C HIS A 164 17.94 27.87 -23.45
N LYS A 165 18.32 29.04 -22.93
CA LYS A 165 17.43 29.95 -22.22
C LYS A 165 16.16 30.26 -23.02
N GLY A 166 15.01 30.21 -22.37
CA GLY A 166 13.68 30.42 -22.94
C GLY A 166 13.09 29.23 -23.69
N GLN A 167 13.83 28.13 -23.87
CA GLN A 167 13.32 26.96 -24.57
C GLN A 167 12.26 26.22 -23.74
N LEU A 168 11.21 25.75 -24.41
CA LEU A 168 10.23 24.87 -23.79
C LEU A 168 10.74 23.42 -23.81
N ILE A 169 10.49 22.70 -22.71
CA ILE A 169 10.86 21.30 -22.53
C ILE A 169 9.75 20.55 -21.81
N THR A 170 9.67 19.25 -22.05
CA THR A 170 8.78 18.36 -21.29
C THR A 170 9.58 17.70 -20.16
N CYS A 171 9.07 17.76 -18.94
CA CYS A 171 9.72 17.31 -17.72
C CYS A 171 8.83 16.33 -16.96
N GLN A 172 9.35 15.21 -16.46
CA GLN A 172 8.56 14.16 -15.82
C GLN A 172 8.51 14.26 -14.30
N ILE A 173 9.67 14.53 -13.69
CA ILE A 173 9.86 14.41 -12.25
C ILE A 173 10.72 15.58 -11.84
N PHE A 174 10.23 16.38 -10.90
CA PHE A 174 11.09 17.25 -10.09
C PHE A 174 11.43 16.48 -8.84
N ASP A 175 12.67 16.02 -8.70
CA ASP A 175 13.12 15.45 -7.44
C ASP A 175 13.60 16.59 -6.54
N PRO A 176 12.80 17.05 -5.56
CA PRO A 176 13.19 18.15 -4.68
C PRO A 176 14.38 17.81 -3.80
N LYS A 177 14.72 16.52 -3.61
CA LYS A 177 15.86 16.10 -2.80
C LYS A 177 17.17 16.33 -3.53
N THR A 178 17.21 15.98 -4.82
CA THR A 178 18.43 16.06 -5.62
C THR A 178 18.50 17.34 -6.46
N ALA A 179 17.40 18.08 -6.55
CA ALA A 179 17.21 19.18 -7.51
C ALA A 179 17.40 18.71 -8.97
N ILE A 180 17.10 17.45 -9.24
CA ILE A 180 17.27 16.83 -10.56
C ILE A 180 15.91 16.58 -11.18
N ALA A 181 15.84 16.86 -12.48
CA ALA A 181 14.65 16.61 -13.26
C ALA A 181 14.92 15.75 -14.49
N THR A 182 14.00 14.83 -14.78
CA THR A 182 14.04 14.02 -16.00
C THR A 182 13.37 14.80 -17.13
N VAL A 183 14.10 15.09 -18.20
CA VAL A 183 13.63 15.86 -19.36
C VAL A 183 13.54 14.98 -20.60
N LEU A 184 12.54 15.26 -21.44
CA LEU A 184 12.42 14.66 -22.76
C LEU A 184 13.32 15.41 -23.74
N LEU A 185 14.22 14.67 -24.39
CA LEU A 185 15.07 15.20 -25.44
C LEU A 185 14.41 14.97 -26.79
N PRO A 186 14.14 16.03 -27.57
CA PRO A 186 13.63 15.87 -28.92
C PRO A 186 14.64 15.09 -29.77
N PRO A 187 14.18 14.34 -30.77
CA PRO A 187 15.07 13.53 -31.59
C PRO A 187 16.08 14.40 -32.35
N ALA A 188 17.32 13.94 -32.50
CA ALA A 188 18.37 14.72 -33.15
C ALA A 188 18.09 15.04 -34.63
N SER A 189 17.27 14.22 -35.28
CA SER A 189 16.84 14.36 -36.67
C SER A 189 15.43 13.79 -36.85
N GLN A 190 14.74 14.21 -37.91
CA GLN A 190 13.44 13.66 -38.26
C GLN A 190 13.52 12.13 -38.39
N GLY A 191 12.70 11.41 -37.62
CA GLY A 191 12.68 9.94 -37.57
C GLY A 191 13.67 9.27 -36.61
N ALA A 192 14.54 10.02 -35.92
CA ALA A 192 15.29 9.48 -34.78
C ALA A 192 14.35 9.31 -33.57
N GLU A 193 14.73 8.47 -32.62
CA GLU A 193 13.97 8.28 -31.39
C GLU A 193 14.18 9.46 -30.43
N ALA A 194 13.11 9.90 -29.78
CA ALA A 194 13.22 10.84 -28.68
C ALA A 194 13.99 10.16 -27.53
N GLY A 195 14.92 10.90 -26.93
CA GLY A 195 15.69 10.44 -25.77
C GLY A 195 15.13 10.97 -24.47
N SER A 196 15.65 10.50 -23.34
CA SER A 196 15.50 11.16 -22.05
C SER A 196 16.86 11.54 -21.50
N GLY A 197 16.89 12.53 -20.62
CA GLY A 197 18.09 12.94 -19.91
C GLY A 197 17.75 13.60 -18.57
N TYR A 198 18.79 13.96 -17.82
CA TYR A 198 18.68 14.50 -16.47
C TYR A 198 19.31 15.90 -16.42
N VAL A 199 18.64 16.84 -15.76
CA VAL A 199 19.12 18.22 -15.59
C VAL A 199 19.02 18.64 -14.13
N GLU A 200 19.92 19.51 -13.69
CA GLU A 200 19.76 20.23 -12.42
C GLU A 200 18.75 21.37 -12.65
N TYR A 201 17.57 21.32 -12.02
CA TYR A 201 16.50 22.28 -12.29
C TYR A 201 16.50 23.48 -11.33
N CYS A 202 17.37 23.49 -10.34
CA CYS A 202 17.59 24.62 -9.43
C CYS A 202 19.07 24.97 -9.38
N LEU A 203 19.36 26.23 -9.05
CA LEU A 203 20.70 26.65 -8.69
C LEU A 203 21.03 26.19 -7.26
N ARG A 204 22.32 26.26 -6.91
CA ARG A 204 22.83 25.94 -5.57
C ARG A 204 22.21 26.77 -4.43
N ASP A 205 21.61 27.91 -4.76
CA ASP A 205 20.90 28.75 -3.80
C ASP A 205 19.38 28.52 -3.77
N GLY A 206 18.91 27.45 -4.42
CA GLY A 206 17.52 27.03 -4.45
C GLY A 206 16.65 27.77 -5.47
N ARG A 207 17.19 28.74 -6.23
CA ARG A 207 16.40 29.42 -7.26
C ARG A 207 16.14 28.49 -8.46
N PRO A 208 14.88 28.34 -8.92
CA PRO A 208 14.56 27.46 -10.04
C PRO A 208 15.11 28.00 -11.38
N LEU A 209 15.58 27.07 -12.20
CA LEU A 209 15.97 27.23 -13.61
C LEU A 209 14.82 26.85 -14.55
N LEU A 210 13.95 25.93 -14.12
CA LEU A 210 12.76 25.49 -14.84
C LEU A 210 11.51 26.08 -14.19
N LYS A 211 10.62 26.63 -15.02
CA LYS A 211 9.31 27.12 -14.58
C LYS A 211 8.21 26.41 -15.38
N ALA A 212 7.31 25.72 -14.68
CA ALA A 212 6.17 25.06 -15.32
C ALA A 212 5.27 26.09 -16.04
N MET A 213 4.73 25.71 -17.18
CA MET A 213 3.82 26.54 -17.99
C MET A 213 2.47 26.71 -17.31
N LEU A 214 2.01 25.64 -16.67
CA LEU A 214 0.88 25.65 -15.76
C LEU A 214 1.45 25.68 -14.34
N PRO A 215 0.90 26.49 -13.43
CA PRO A 215 1.29 26.39 -12.03
C PRO A 215 1.06 24.96 -11.55
N SER A 216 2.03 24.44 -10.79
CA SER A 216 1.94 23.12 -10.22
C SER A 216 0.73 23.06 -9.29
N CYS A 217 -0.06 21.99 -9.36
CA CYS A 217 -1.12 21.70 -8.37
C CYS A 217 -0.56 21.49 -6.94
N ILE A 218 0.76 21.56 -6.80
CA ILE A 218 1.53 21.21 -5.60
C ILE A 218 1.41 22.30 -4.50
N GLU A 219 0.67 23.40 -4.73
CA GLU A 219 0.39 24.38 -3.66
C GLU A 219 -0.87 24.07 -2.81
N GLU A 220 -1.60 22.98 -3.09
CA GLU A 220 -2.59 22.41 -2.17
C GLU A 220 -2.13 21.00 -1.72
N GLU A 221 -1.41 20.91 -0.59
CA GLU A 221 -0.90 19.66 0.00
C GLU A 221 -2.01 18.73 0.58
N ASP A 222 -3.27 18.87 0.15
CA ASP A 222 -4.44 18.12 0.65
C ASP A 222 -5.10 17.20 -0.40
N VAL A 223 -4.32 16.60 -1.30
CA VAL A 223 -4.76 15.37 -2.00
C VAL A 223 -4.03 14.16 -1.41
N PRO A 224 -4.66 13.39 -0.52
CA PRO A 224 -4.05 12.19 0.02
C PRO A 224 -3.76 11.21 -1.13
N MET A 225 -2.51 10.75 -1.21
CA MET A 225 -2.13 9.53 -1.91
C MET A 225 -2.77 8.35 -1.17
N ILE A 226 -4.03 8.07 -1.45
CA ILE A 226 -4.66 6.80 -1.07
C ILE A 226 -4.24 5.80 -2.15
N ASP A 227 -3.49 4.78 -1.76
CA ASP A 227 -3.08 3.62 -2.58
C ASP A 227 -2.12 3.84 -3.76
N GLY A 228 -1.29 4.89 -3.74
CA GLY A 228 -0.18 5.02 -4.69
C GLY A 228 -0.58 5.21 -6.16
N GLN A 229 -1.83 5.64 -6.44
CA GLN A 229 -2.28 6.08 -7.75
C GLN A 229 -2.61 7.59 -7.75
N LEU A 230 -2.13 8.31 -8.77
CA LEU A 230 -2.53 9.70 -9.06
C LEU A 230 -4.04 9.76 -9.31
N ARG A 231 -4.80 10.62 -8.60
CA ARG A 231 -6.24 10.82 -8.83
C ARG A 231 -6.49 11.18 -10.31
N PRO A 232 -7.17 10.35 -11.11
CA PRO A 232 -7.61 10.74 -12.44
C PRO A 232 -8.93 11.50 -12.32
N GLY A 233 -8.93 12.82 -12.59
CA GLY A 233 -10.17 13.57 -12.84
C GLY A 233 -10.58 14.67 -11.86
N GLY A 234 -9.65 15.29 -11.12
CA GLY A 234 -9.92 16.59 -10.50
C GLY A 234 -9.93 17.70 -11.56
N ASP A 235 -10.85 18.67 -11.44
CA ASP A 235 -10.83 19.88 -12.28
C ASP A 235 -9.46 20.57 -12.16
N PRO A 236 -8.85 21.01 -13.27
CA PRO A 236 -7.54 21.65 -13.22
C PRO A 236 -7.62 22.93 -12.38
N PRO A 237 -6.66 23.20 -11.47
CA PRO A 237 -6.66 24.43 -10.69
C PRO A 237 -6.63 25.66 -11.61
N ASP A 238 -7.47 26.65 -11.31
CA ASP A 238 -7.55 27.96 -11.98
C ASP A 238 -6.28 28.79 -11.70
N GLY A 239 -5.16 28.34 -12.23
CA GLY A 239 -3.87 29.01 -12.11
C GLY A 239 -3.50 29.75 -13.39
N GLU A 240 -2.99 30.98 -13.25
CA GLU A 240 -2.56 31.78 -14.39
C GLU A 240 -1.40 31.09 -15.15
N VAL A 241 -1.58 30.93 -16.46
CA VAL A 241 -0.54 30.41 -17.36
C VAL A 241 0.68 31.32 -17.33
N LEU A 242 1.88 30.75 -17.42
CA LEU A 242 3.13 31.51 -17.44
C LEU A 242 3.08 32.65 -18.49
N ALA A 243 3.14 33.89 -18.01
CA ALA A 243 3.12 35.09 -18.86
C ALA A 243 4.29 35.10 -19.86
N GLY A 244 4.01 35.61 -21.07
CA GLY A 244 4.99 35.75 -22.16
C GLY A 244 5.84 37.02 -22.05
N PRO A 245 6.51 37.44 -23.15
CA PRO A 245 6.25 37.04 -24.54
C PRO A 245 6.95 35.74 -24.97
N PHE A 246 6.32 35.00 -25.89
CA PHE A 246 6.84 33.81 -26.56
C PHE A 246 6.99 34.05 -28.06
N PHE A 247 8.02 33.49 -28.68
CA PHE A 247 8.24 33.54 -30.12
C PHE A 247 8.02 32.16 -30.75
N ALA A 248 7.27 32.14 -31.84
CA ALA A 248 7.11 30.96 -32.68
C ALA A 248 8.46 30.55 -33.29
N GLN A 249 8.99 29.41 -32.90
CA GLN A 249 10.25 28.87 -33.38
C GLN A 249 10.10 27.41 -33.80
N PRO A 250 9.34 27.12 -34.88
CA PRO A 250 9.19 25.76 -35.35
C PRO A 250 10.52 25.18 -35.88
N PRO A 251 10.72 23.85 -35.85
CA PRO A 251 11.88 23.16 -36.40
C PRO A 251 12.20 23.57 -37.85
N SER A 252 13.44 23.34 -38.31
CA SER A 252 13.89 23.73 -39.65
C SER A 252 13.01 23.18 -40.79
N TYR A 253 12.46 21.98 -40.63
CA TYR A 253 11.57 21.33 -41.60
C TYR A 253 10.13 21.87 -41.59
N MET A 254 9.78 22.73 -40.63
CA MET A 254 8.44 23.31 -40.48
C MET A 254 8.53 24.84 -40.59
N THR A 255 7.91 25.40 -41.62
CA THR A 255 7.98 26.84 -41.90
C THR A 255 7.02 27.66 -41.05
N GLU A 256 5.90 27.07 -40.63
CA GLU A 256 4.77 27.75 -39.99
C GLU A 256 4.09 26.84 -38.96
N ILE A 257 3.58 27.42 -37.88
CA ILE A 257 2.77 26.72 -36.88
C ILE A 257 1.30 26.83 -37.27
N ARG A 258 0.59 25.69 -37.30
CA ARG A 258 -0.84 25.67 -37.60
C ARG A 258 -1.65 26.08 -36.38
N VAL A 259 -2.59 27.00 -36.58
CA VAL A 259 -3.61 27.38 -35.60
C VAL A 259 -4.92 26.72 -36.02
N THR A 260 -5.59 26.03 -35.10
CA THR A 260 -6.88 25.37 -35.34
C THR A 260 -8.01 26.06 -34.58
N VAL A 261 -9.26 25.83 -35.02
CA VAL A 261 -10.45 26.41 -34.38
C VAL A 261 -10.68 25.77 -33.01
N GLY A 262 -10.61 24.44 -32.94
CA GLY A 262 -10.80 23.67 -31.71
C GLY A 262 -9.49 23.15 -31.10
N GLN A 263 -9.61 22.60 -29.90
CA GLN A 263 -8.52 21.98 -29.16
C GLN A 263 -7.94 20.78 -29.91
N ASP A 264 -8.76 20.02 -30.64
CA ASP A 264 -8.33 18.84 -31.40
C ASP A 264 -7.36 19.19 -32.52
N VAL A 265 -6.29 18.40 -32.67
CA VAL A 265 -5.30 18.55 -33.75
C VAL A 265 -5.93 18.37 -35.13
N GLY A 266 -7.01 17.57 -35.21
CA GLY A 266 -7.79 17.36 -36.42
C GLY A 266 -8.83 18.45 -36.72
N SER A 267 -9.00 19.44 -35.84
CA SER A 267 -9.94 20.55 -36.07
C SER A 267 -9.52 21.38 -37.29
N ASP A 268 -10.50 22.03 -37.90
CA ASP A 268 -10.29 22.87 -39.07
C ASP A 268 -9.18 23.89 -38.83
N LYS A 269 -8.30 23.96 -39.83
CA LYS A 269 -7.20 24.92 -39.84
C LYS A 269 -7.79 26.32 -39.94
N TRP A 270 -7.45 27.16 -38.97
CA TRP A 270 -7.94 28.52 -38.87
C TRP A 270 -6.92 29.55 -39.36
N ALA A 271 -5.66 29.45 -38.91
CA ALA A 271 -4.59 30.38 -39.26
C ALA A 271 -3.21 29.72 -39.28
N GLN A 272 -2.18 30.48 -39.65
CA GLN A 272 -0.77 30.07 -39.61
C GLN A 272 0.08 31.14 -38.95
N LEU A 273 0.95 30.73 -38.03
CA LEU A 273 1.95 31.60 -37.41
C LEU A 273 3.30 31.42 -38.12
N PRO A 274 3.88 32.48 -38.71
CA PRO A 274 5.22 32.42 -39.26
C PRO A 274 6.28 32.30 -38.15
N ARG A 275 7.45 31.75 -38.49
CA ARG A 275 8.62 31.78 -37.58
C ARG A 275 8.92 33.23 -37.16
N GLY A 276 9.17 33.42 -35.87
CA GLY A 276 9.42 34.73 -35.25
C GLY A 276 8.15 35.48 -34.83
N TYR A 277 6.96 34.93 -35.09
CA TYR A 277 5.71 35.52 -34.59
C TYR A 277 5.72 35.60 -33.05
N MET A 278 5.40 36.76 -32.50
CA MET A 278 5.41 37.01 -31.07
C MET A 278 4.00 36.86 -30.51
N VAL A 279 3.86 36.00 -29.51
CA VAL A 279 2.65 35.75 -28.72
C VAL A 279 2.85 36.36 -27.35
N ARG A 280 1.91 37.19 -26.89
CA ARG A 280 2.05 37.88 -25.58
C ARG A 280 1.99 36.95 -24.38
N GLY A 281 1.28 35.85 -24.52
CA GLY A 281 1.07 34.81 -23.51
C GLY A 281 0.04 33.82 -24.04
N PHE A 282 -0.30 32.81 -23.24
CA PHE A 282 -1.38 31.88 -23.57
C PHE A 282 -2.51 32.07 -22.56
N THR A 283 -3.77 32.01 -22.99
CA THR A 283 -4.90 32.12 -22.06
C THR A 283 -5.16 30.83 -21.32
N GLU A 284 -4.83 29.71 -21.95
CA GLU A 284 -5.18 28.37 -21.49
C GLU A 284 -4.17 27.38 -22.08
N VAL A 285 -3.71 26.41 -21.29
CA VAL A 285 -2.83 25.33 -21.74
C VAL A 285 -3.42 24.01 -21.26
N ILE A 286 -3.68 23.10 -22.18
CA ILE A 286 -4.21 21.76 -21.91
C ILE A 286 -3.36 20.75 -22.70
N GLY A 287 -2.65 19.87 -22.00
CA GLY A 287 -1.74 18.91 -22.62
C GLY A 287 -0.65 19.62 -23.44
N LEU A 288 -0.52 19.26 -24.71
CA LEU A 288 0.39 19.89 -25.67
C LEU A 288 -0.18 21.15 -26.34
N ARG A 289 -1.38 21.60 -25.97
CA ARG A 289 -2.15 22.60 -26.71
C ARG A 289 -2.32 23.86 -25.88
N ALA A 290 -2.22 25.01 -26.54
CA ALA A 290 -2.42 26.30 -25.91
C ALA A 290 -3.35 27.19 -26.73
N ARG A 291 -4.15 27.97 -26.03
CA ARG A 291 -5.07 28.93 -26.62
C ARG A 291 -4.44 30.32 -26.68
N LEU A 292 -4.56 30.97 -27.84
CA LEU A 292 -3.96 32.28 -28.09
C LEU A 292 -4.92 33.42 -27.70
N PRO A 293 -4.49 34.39 -26.86
CA PRO A 293 -5.29 35.57 -26.51
C PRO A 293 -5.46 36.52 -27.69
N ASP A 294 -4.42 36.61 -28.53
CA ASP A 294 -4.27 37.67 -29.53
C ASP A 294 -5.14 37.46 -30.79
N LEU A 295 -5.91 36.36 -30.85
CA LEU A 295 -6.72 36.00 -32.00
C LEU A 295 -8.22 36.08 -31.66
N GLU A 296 -8.99 36.83 -32.45
CA GLU A 296 -10.44 37.02 -32.26
C GLU A 296 -11.18 35.66 -32.42
N GLY A 297 -11.66 35.09 -31.30
CA GLY A 297 -12.25 33.74 -31.23
C GLY A 297 -11.39 32.70 -30.49
N GLY A 298 -10.11 32.99 -30.24
CA GLY A 298 -9.22 32.21 -29.39
C GLY A 298 -8.83 30.85 -29.99
N GLY A 299 -8.00 30.86 -31.04
CA GLY A 299 -7.51 29.66 -31.71
C GLY A 299 -6.45 28.89 -30.91
N TRP A 300 -6.34 27.60 -31.22
CA TRP A 300 -5.46 26.66 -30.54
C TRP A 300 -4.20 26.37 -31.34
N VAL A 301 -3.06 26.29 -30.65
CA VAL A 301 -1.76 25.91 -31.21
C VAL A 301 -1.14 24.77 -30.41
N SER A 302 -0.34 23.95 -31.07
CA SER A 302 0.51 22.98 -30.37
C SER A 302 1.77 23.68 -29.85
N LEU A 303 2.13 23.42 -28.58
CA LEU A 303 3.34 23.95 -27.95
C LEU A 303 4.59 23.13 -28.29
N CYS A 304 4.43 21.82 -28.50
CA CYS A 304 5.45 20.94 -29.04
C CYS A 304 4.88 20.07 -30.18
N THR A 305 5.76 19.47 -30.98
CA THR A 305 5.39 18.41 -31.92
C THR A 305 5.10 17.10 -31.19
N SER A 306 4.50 16.13 -31.86
CA SER A 306 4.32 14.76 -31.32
C SER A 306 5.64 14.05 -31.00
N GLU A 307 6.76 14.53 -31.57
CA GLU A 307 8.12 14.05 -31.31
C GLU A 307 8.81 14.82 -30.18
N GLY A 308 8.12 15.78 -29.53
CA GLY A 308 8.65 16.56 -28.41
C GLY A 308 9.46 17.80 -28.80
N PHE A 309 9.49 18.21 -30.08
CA PHE A 309 10.17 19.46 -30.46
C PHE A 309 9.35 20.68 -30.01
N PRO A 310 9.94 21.63 -29.27
CA PRO A 310 9.24 22.85 -28.90
C PRO A 310 8.98 23.73 -30.12
N LEU A 311 7.76 24.25 -30.22
CA LEU A 311 7.32 25.17 -31.28
C LEU A 311 7.40 26.63 -30.85
N PHE A 312 7.58 26.90 -29.55
CA PHE A 312 7.71 28.25 -29.00
C PHE A 312 8.95 28.37 -28.13
N ARG A 313 9.50 29.58 -28.07
CA ARG A 313 10.60 29.96 -27.18
C ARG A 313 10.23 31.24 -26.45
N LYS A 314 10.27 31.23 -25.13
CA LYS A 314 10.06 32.43 -24.31
C LYS A 314 11.20 33.41 -24.54
N ASN A 315 10.87 34.69 -24.65
CA ASN A 315 11.88 35.73 -24.47
C ASN A 315 12.18 35.78 -22.97
N PRO A 316 13.36 35.35 -22.52
CA PRO A 316 13.66 35.50 -21.11
C PRO A 316 13.56 36.98 -20.75
N ALA A 317 12.71 37.30 -19.77
CA ALA A 317 12.39 38.68 -19.45
C ALA A 317 13.67 39.48 -19.22
N GLN A 318 13.67 40.74 -19.66
CA GLN A 318 14.71 41.69 -19.27
C GLN A 318 14.73 41.66 -17.73
N ALA A 319 15.87 41.28 -17.13
CA ALA A 319 15.99 41.12 -15.68
C ALA A 319 15.30 42.30 -14.98
N PRO A 320 14.42 42.08 -13.99
CA PRO A 320 13.62 43.14 -13.41
C PRO A 320 14.54 44.29 -13.00
N SER A 321 14.51 45.38 -13.77
CA SER A 321 15.25 46.57 -13.42
C SER A 321 14.61 47.09 -12.14
N LEU A 322 15.37 47.24 -11.07
CA LEU A 322 14.95 47.83 -9.79
C LEU A 322 14.45 49.28 -9.89
N GLU A 323 14.21 49.81 -11.10
CA GLU A 323 13.76 51.17 -11.35
C GLU A 323 12.27 51.27 -11.70
N VAL A 324 11.61 52.16 -10.97
CA VAL A 324 10.22 52.62 -11.11
C VAL A 324 9.87 52.91 -12.58
N PRO A 325 8.75 52.39 -13.11
CA PRO A 325 8.51 52.38 -14.55
C PRO A 325 8.24 53.79 -15.10
N LYS A 326 9.15 54.28 -15.95
CA LYS A 326 8.78 55.24 -17.00
C LYS A 326 8.36 54.43 -18.22
N GLN A 327 7.07 54.42 -18.53
CA GLN A 327 6.52 53.82 -19.75
C GLN A 327 7.29 54.34 -20.98
N LYS A 328 8.12 53.49 -21.59
CA LYS A 328 8.61 53.68 -22.95
C LYS A 328 7.74 52.85 -23.89
N LYS A 329 7.15 53.53 -24.88
CA LYS A 329 6.45 52.89 -26.00
C LYS A 329 7.46 52.11 -26.83
N TYR A 330 7.45 50.79 -26.71
CA TYR A 330 8.10 49.91 -27.68
C TYR A 330 7.31 49.98 -29.00
N LYS A 331 8.01 50.25 -30.11
CA LYS A 331 7.49 50.03 -31.47
C LYS A 331 7.80 48.58 -31.83
N GLU A 332 6.88 47.67 -31.52
CA GLU A 332 6.97 46.28 -31.96
C GLU A 332 6.40 46.14 -33.37
N SER A 333 7.21 45.65 -34.30
CA SER A 333 6.78 45.25 -35.63
C SER A 333 6.26 43.81 -35.58
N LEU A 334 4.97 43.63 -35.36
CA LEU A 334 4.31 42.34 -35.52
C LEU A 334 4.34 41.94 -37.00
N LEU A 335 4.91 40.77 -37.31
CA LEU A 335 4.88 40.20 -38.66
C LEU A 335 3.42 39.93 -39.07
N PRO A 336 3.03 40.15 -40.34
CA PRO A 336 1.64 39.99 -40.76
C PRO A 336 1.19 38.53 -40.64
N VAL A 337 0.14 38.32 -39.85
CA VAL A 337 -0.59 37.04 -39.79
C VAL A 337 -1.49 36.94 -41.02
N VAL A 338 -1.45 35.80 -41.69
CA VAL A 338 -2.30 35.54 -42.86
C VAL A 338 -3.63 34.95 -42.38
N TRP A 339 -4.69 35.75 -42.45
CA TRP A 339 -6.05 35.37 -42.06
C TRP A 339 -6.90 34.98 -43.27
N PRO A 340 -7.67 33.90 -43.22
CA PRO A 340 -8.79 33.71 -44.13
C PRO A 340 -9.96 34.60 -43.69
N GLY A 341 -10.02 35.83 -44.21
CA GLY A 341 -11.30 36.52 -44.43
C GLY A 341 -11.69 37.74 -43.59
N LYS A 342 -11.03 38.13 -42.48
CA LYS A 342 -11.37 39.38 -41.74
C LYS A 342 -10.17 40.02 -41.01
N GLY A 343 -10.17 41.37 -40.91
CA GLY A 343 -9.08 42.22 -40.38
C GLY A 343 -9.08 42.46 -38.86
N VAL A 344 -8.04 43.16 -38.37
CA VAL A 344 -7.51 43.20 -36.98
C VAL A 344 -8.16 44.26 -36.05
N ILE A 345 -8.47 43.93 -34.78
CA ILE A 345 -8.93 44.85 -33.69
C ILE A 345 -8.42 44.39 -32.27
N TRP A 346 -8.25 45.32 -31.29
CA TRP A 346 -7.69 45.13 -29.91
C TRP A 346 -8.66 45.53 -28.76
N PRO A 347 -8.55 44.96 -27.53
CA PRO A 347 -9.07 45.59 -26.29
C PRO A 347 -8.20 45.46 -24.99
N ASP A 348 -8.51 46.30 -23.98
CA ASP A 348 -7.83 46.50 -22.66
C ASP A 348 -8.74 46.20 -21.43
N ALA A 349 -8.10 45.84 -20.27
CA ALA A 349 -8.36 46.23 -18.85
C ALA A 349 -8.58 45.09 -17.78
N GLU A 350 -7.93 45.24 -16.60
CA GLU A 350 -7.87 44.34 -15.41
C GLU A 350 -8.58 44.90 -14.14
N PRO A 351 -8.91 44.07 -13.12
CA PRO A 351 -9.34 44.52 -11.79
C PRO A 351 -8.40 44.15 -10.60
N VAL A 352 -8.62 44.80 -9.45
CA VAL A 352 -7.81 44.82 -8.20
C VAL A 352 -8.54 44.14 -7.02
N VAL A 353 -7.82 43.52 -6.07
CA VAL A 353 -8.35 42.81 -4.86
C VAL A 353 -7.83 43.43 -3.53
N PRO A 354 -8.60 43.45 -2.41
CA PRO A 354 -8.21 44.03 -1.11
C PRO A 354 -7.79 42.99 -0.02
N PRO A 355 -7.31 43.41 1.18
CA PRO A 355 -6.58 42.57 2.14
C PRO A 355 -7.41 41.99 3.32
N ILE A 356 -6.89 40.96 4.02
CA ILE A 356 -7.54 40.17 5.09
C ILE A 356 -6.88 40.39 6.50
N PRO A 357 -7.61 40.33 7.65
CA PRO A 357 -7.04 40.47 9.02
C PRO A 357 -7.30 39.32 10.06
N VAL A 358 -6.39 39.22 11.06
CA VAL A 358 -6.41 38.76 12.52
C VAL A 358 -6.31 37.26 12.95
N GLN A 359 -5.58 37.03 14.07
CA GLN A 359 -5.02 35.79 14.69
C GLN A 359 -6.02 34.80 15.35
N LEU A 360 -5.81 33.48 15.18
CA LEU A 360 -6.58 32.35 15.76
C LEU A 360 -5.81 31.60 16.90
N PRO A 361 -6.49 30.91 17.84
CA PRO A 361 -5.85 30.12 18.90
C PRO A 361 -5.09 28.91 18.36
N LEU A 362 -3.98 28.50 19.03
CA LEU A 362 -3.00 27.56 18.46
C LEU A 362 -3.61 26.24 17.98
N PRO A 363 -4.44 25.48 18.73
CA PRO A 363 -5.04 24.24 18.21
C PRO A 363 -5.92 24.44 16.96
N GLU A 364 -6.57 25.59 16.86
CA GLU A 364 -7.46 25.95 15.74
C GLU A 364 -6.67 26.46 14.53
N MET A 365 -5.57 27.17 14.81
CA MET A 365 -4.56 27.56 13.83
C MET A 365 -3.80 26.34 13.30
N LEU A 366 -3.52 25.33 14.14
CA LEU A 366 -2.91 24.06 13.75
C LEU A 366 -3.86 23.22 12.89
N ARG A 367 -5.17 23.23 13.19
CA ARG A 367 -6.20 22.62 12.33
C ARG A 367 -6.31 23.27 10.95
N THR A 368 -5.91 24.54 10.81
CA THR A 368 -5.95 25.28 9.53
C THR A 368 -4.62 25.23 8.75
N LEU A 369 -3.53 24.77 9.37
CA LEU A 369 -2.18 24.73 8.77
C LEU A 369 -1.79 23.28 8.38
N SER A 370 -2.62 22.53 7.66
CA SER A 370 -2.52 21.08 7.37
C SER A 370 -1.21 20.52 6.74
N GLY A 371 -0.11 21.27 6.66
CA GLY A 371 1.21 20.83 6.17
C GLY A 371 2.27 20.71 7.28
N GLY A 372 3.01 19.60 7.28
CA GLY A 372 3.99 19.27 8.34
C GLY A 372 5.21 20.18 8.45
N ARG A 373 5.52 21.04 7.47
CA ARG A 373 6.71 21.93 7.50
C ARG A 373 6.49 23.25 8.23
N THR A 374 5.29 23.84 8.17
CA THR A 374 4.94 25.08 8.89
C THR A 374 4.88 24.88 10.40
N LEU A 375 4.71 23.63 10.85
CA LEU A 375 4.73 23.20 12.24
C LEU A 375 6.14 23.02 12.80
N CYS A 376 7.18 23.00 11.96
CA CYS A 376 8.50 22.50 12.33
C CYS A 376 9.60 23.58 12.33
N ASP A 377 9.23 24.85 12.57
CA ASP A 377 10.18 25.97 12.48
C ASP A 377 9.97 26.97 13.62
N TRP A 378 9.98 26.42 14.84
CA TRP A 378 9.84 27.17 16.08
C TRP A 378 11.20 27.69 16.55
N ILE A 379 11.33 29.02 16.65
CA ILE A 379 12.51 29.66 17.24
C ILE A 379 12.19 30.07 18.67
N ARG A 380 13.07 29.74 19.61
CA ARG A 380 13.01 30.30 20.97
C ARG A 380 13.12 31.83 20.93
N MET A 381 12.17 32.50 21.55
CA MET A 381 12.23 33.95 21.74
C MET A 381 12.98 34.29 23.03
N ASN A 382 13.88 35.27 22.96
CA ASN A 382 14.55 35.82 24.14
C ASN A 382 13.68 36.91 24.78
N LEU A 383 12.61 36.50 25.48
CA LEU A 383 11.77 37.42 26.27
C LEU A 383 12.26 37.49 27.73
N PRO A 384 12.61 38.66 28.26
CA PRO A 384 12.91 38.84 29.69
C PRO A 384 11.64 39.19 30.51
N PRO A 385 11.49 38.77 31.78
CA PRO A 385 11.85 37.52 32.42
C PRO A 385 10.58 36.65 32.61
N SER A 386 10.32 35.74 31.68
CA SER A 386 9.30 34.69 31.86
C SER A 386 10.02 33.39 32.23
N PRO A 387 9.59 32.63 33.26
CA PRO A 387 10.15 31.31 33.55
C PRO A 387 9.90 30.34 32.38
N ASP A 388 8.78 30.52 31.66
CA ASP A 388 8.45 29.66 30.53
C ASP A 388 9.15 30.15 29.25
N PHE A 389 9.97 29.28 28.66
CA PHE A 389 10.56 29.54 27.35
C PHE A 389 9.48 29.53 26.27
N VAL A 390 9.28 30.70 25.66
CA VAL A 390 8.33 30.89 24.56
C VAL A 390 9.02 30.65 23.22
N TYR A 391 8.41 29.81 22.41
CA TYR A 391 8.78 29.51 21.05
C TYR A 391 7.83 30.25 20.10
N LYS A 392 8.37 30.82 19.01
CA LYS A 392 7.60 31.49 17.97
C LYS A 392 7.82 30.82 16.63
N SER A 393 6.75 30.53 15.91
CA SER A 393 6.83 30.01 14.54
C SER A 393 7.43 31.07 13.61
N ARG A 394 8.31 30.67 12.69
CA ARG A 394 8.80 31.55 11.62
C ARG A 394 7.70 31.94 10.62
N HIS A 395 6.74 31.06 10.44
CA HIS A 395 5.79 31.11 9.33
C HIS A 395 4.46 31.74 9.73
N CYS A 396 4.16 31.80 11.03
CA CYS A 396 2.96 32.44 11.55
C CYS A 396 3.24 33.22 12.85
N PRO A 397 2.39 34.18 13.25
CA PRO A 397 2.64 34.99 14.44
C PRO A 397 2.45 34.24 15.77
N ALA A 398 2.19 32.92 15.75
CA ALA A 398 1.91 32.14 16.94
C ALA A 398 3.11 31.98 17.86
N GLN A 399 2.79 31.90 19.15
CA GLN A 399 3.73 31.70 20.25
C GLN A 399 3.21 30.58 21.14
N THR A 400 4.10 29.72 21.63
CA THR A 400 3.75 28.56 22.44
C THR A 400 4.92 28.13 23.35
N THR A 401 4.71 27.17 24.25
CA THR A 401 5.76 26.64 25.13
C THR A 401 6.31 25.31 24.59
N LEU A 402 7.48 24.87 25.07
CA LEU A 402 8.01 23.54 24.74
C LEU A 402 7.05 22.41 25.17
N ASP A 403 6.40 22.56 26.32
CA ASP A 403 5.47 21.57 26.85
C ASP A 403 4.24 21.41 25.95
N ASP A 404 3.73 22.53 25.40
CA ASP A 404 2.65 22.50 24.40
C ASP A 404 3.09 21.82 23.10
N LEU A 405 4.31 22.10 22.61
CA LEU A 405 4.85 21.45 21.40
C LEU A 405 4.96 19.93 21.56
N LEU A 406 5.36 19.46 22.74
CA LEU A 406 5.44 18.03 23.08
C LEU A 406 4.05 17.40 23.26
N LYS A 407 3.11 18.08 23.94
CA LYS A 407 1.72 17.61 24.09
C LYS A 407 1.01 17.49 22.75
N LEU A 408 1.29 18.40 21.83
CA LEU A 408 0.76 18.39 20.47
C LEU A 408 1.49 17.43 19.53
N GLN A 409 2.51 16.71 20.02
CA GLN A 409 3.33 15.76 19.24
C GLN A 409 4.02 16.40 18.02
N ILE A 410 4.19 17.72 18.02
CA ILE A 410 4.96 18.46 17.01
C ILE A 410 6.43 18.13 17.20
N TRP A 411 6.90 18.18 18.44
CA TRP A 411 8.20 17.66 18.86
C TRP A 411 8.00 16.36 19.64
N LYS A 412 8.97 15.45 19.57
CA LYS A 412 8.93 14.14 20.22
C LYS A 412 10.17 13.93 21.07
N MET A 413 10.01 13.23 22.18
CA MET A 413 11.16 12.78 22.98
C MET A 413 11.69 11.48 22.39
N ALA A 414 13.00 11.35 22.30
CA ALA A 414 13.64 10.17 21.76
C ALA A 414 14.93 9.82 22.51
N VAL A 415 15.29 8.55 22.47
CA VAL A 415 16.48 7.95 23.08
C VAL A 415 17.49 7.62 22.00
N VAL A 416 18.75 8.00 22.22
CA VAL A 416 19.86 7.64 21.32
C VAL A 416 20.22 6.16 21.51
N GLU A 417 20.15 5.36 20.45
CA GLU A 417 20.55 3.94 20.44
C GLU A 417 21.93 3.71 19.82
N ALA A 418 22.38 4.60 18.94
CA ALA A 418 23.74 4.54 18.44
C ALA A 418 24.74 4.75 19.58
N ASP A 419 25.92 4.11 19.51
CA ASP A 419 27.00 4.35 20.47
C ASP A 419 27.32 5.84 20.61
N TRP A 420 27.31 6.54 19.47
CA TRP A 420 27.41 7.98 19.38
C TRP A 420 26.50 8.52 18.28
N LEU A 421 25.71 9.54 18.60
CA LEU A 421 24.95 10.32 17.63
C LEU A 421 25.65 11.64 17.38
N HIS A 422 26.22 11.79 16.18
CA HIS A 422 26.90 13.02 15.78
C HIS A 422 25.89 14.08 15.36
N VAL A 423 25.92 15.24 16.03
CA VAL A 423 25.02 16.36 15.76
C VAL A 423 25.77 17.46 15.04
N ARG A 424 25.22 17.94 13.92
CA ARG A 424 25.82 18.91 13.00
C ARG A 424 25.04 20.23 12.96
N GLU A 425 25.69 21.29 12.52
CA GLU A 425 25.08 22.63 12.44
C GLU A 425 24.01 22.73 11.33
N HIS A 426 24.17 21.96 10.27
CA HIS A 426 23.27 21.90 9.12
C HIS A 426 23.03 20.43 8.73
N GLU A 427 21.97 20.19 7.95
CA GLU A 427 21.59 18.85 7.47
C GLU A 427 22.69 18.19 6.62
N ASP A 428 23.56 18.97 5.96
CA ASP A 428 24.65 18.41 5.16
C ASP A 428 25.63 17.60 6.02
N SER A 429 25.91 16.37 5.59
CA SER A 429 26.94 15.48 6.14
C SER A 429 28.33 16.11 6.32
N ARG A 430 28.65 17.16 5.53
CA ARG A 430 29.90 17.92 5.59
C ARG A 430 29.86 19.11 6.54
N SER A 431 28.68 19.41 7.11
CA SER A 431 28.52 20.50 8.06
C SER A 431 29.34 20.27 9.32
N ARG A 432 29.74 21.37 9.96
CA ARG A 432 30.52 21.33 11.19
C ARG A 432 29.77 20.52 12.25
N GLN A 433 30.41 19.48 12.76
CA GLN A 433 29.93 18.75 13.92
C GLN A 433 29.96 19.70 15.12
N LEU A 434 28.81 19.87 15.76
CA LEU A 434 28.66 20.70 16.95
C LEU A 434 29.10 19.90 18.19
N PHE A 435 28.61 18.66 18.35
CA PHE A 435 28.89 17.77 19.48
C PHE A 435 28.43 16.34 19.16
N SER A 436 28.50 15.43 20.13
CA SER A 436 27.99 14.06 19.99
C SER A 436 27.25 13.64 21.25
N LEU A 437 26.10 12.99 21.06
CA LEU A 437 25.31 12.43 22.15
C LEU A 437 25.69 10.97 22.33
N PRO A 438 25.98 10.52 23.56
CA PRO A 438 26.25 9.11 23.82
C PRO A 438 24.96 8.29 23.74
N ARG A 439 25.11 6.97 23.58
CA ARG A 439 23.99 6.03 23.72
C ARG A 439 23.26 6.20 25.05
N GLY A 440 21.95 6.13 24.99
CA GLY A 440 21.04 6.28 26.14
C GLY A 440 20.67 7.72 26.46
N ALA A 441 21.27 8.72 25.79
CA ALA A 441 20.86 10.10 25.94
C ALA A 441 19.41 10.30 25.47
N ILE A 442 18.63 11.04 26.25
CA ILE A 442 17.29 11.49 25.83
C ILE A 442 17.42 12.89 25.24
N THR A 443 16.79 13.09 24.09
CA THR A 443 16.78 14.36 23.37
C THR A 443 15.38 14.67 22.85
N VAL A 444 15.10 15.95 22.62
CA VAL A 444 13.90 16.37 21.90
C VAL A 444 14.23 16.42 20.41
N ILE A 445 13.45 15.69 19.62
CA ILE A 445 13.60 15.61 18.18
C ILE A 445 12.38 16.20 17.50
N GLU A 446 12.65 16.89 16.41
CA GLU A 446 11.69 17.32 15.43
C GLU A 446 11.98 16.49 14.18
N TRP A 447 10.97 15.77 13.68
CA TRP A 447 11.16 14.97 12.47
C TRP A 447 10.98 15.89 11.26
N VAL A 448 12.10 16.28 10.65
CA VAL A 448 12.07 17.40 9.70
C VAL A 448 12.33 17.01 8.26
N SER A 449 13.05 15.91 7.96
CA SER A 449 13.46 15.69 6.57
C SER A 449 13.08 14.34 5.94
N PRO A 450 12.63 14.35 4.67
CA PRO A 450 12.52 13.16 3.83
C PRO A 450 13.87 12.44 3.57
N SER A 451 15.01 13.05 3.92
CA SER A 451 16.35 12.45 3.79
C SER A 451 16.68 11.54 4.98
N GLY A 452 15.78 11.43 5.97
CA GLY A 452 16.05 10.68 7.19
C GLY A 452 16.94 11.46 8.16
N ASN A 453 17.00 12.79 8.06
CA ASN A 453 17.61 13.63 9.08
C ASN A 453 16.55 14.17 10.04
N PHE A 454 16.90 14.28 11.30
CA PHE A 454 16.07 14.88 12.33
C PHE A 454 16.78 16.07 12.97
N ARG A 455 15.98 17.06 13.34
CA ARG A 455 16.48 18.26 14.01
C ARG A 455 16.36 18.05 15.51
N LEU A 456 17.46 18.26 16.19
CA LEU A 456 17.62 18.11 17.63
C LEU A 456 17.54 19.46 18.30
N LEU A 457 16.79 19.54 19.40
CA LEU A 457 16.90 20.62 20.35
C LEU A 457 17.80 20.16 21.48
N PHE A 458 18.91 20.88 21.69
CA PHE A 458 19.82 20.60 22.79
C PHE A 458 20.39 21.91 23.33
N PRO A 459 20.78 21.97 24.60
CA PRO A 459 21.42 23.13 25.20
C PRO A 459 22.86 23.30 24.71
N SER A 460 23.25 24.53 24.35
CA SER A 460 24.55 24.80 23.71
C SER A 460 25.76 24.54 24.59
N SER A 461 25.63 24.82 25.89
CA SER A 461 26.63 24.55 26.92
C SER A 461 26.00 24.72 28.31
N THR A 462 26.67 24.21 29.34
CA THR A 462 26.27 24.42 30.74
C THR A 462 26.26 25.88 31.16
N ASN A 463 27.02 26.74 30.48
CA ASN A 463 27.13 28.18 30.77
C ASN A 463 26.27 29.08 29.86
N ASP A 464 25.76 28.56 28.74
CA ASP A 464 24.81 29.25 27.85
C ASP A 464 23.58 28.36 27.62
N PRO A 465 22.52 28.51 28.44
CA PRO A 465 21.31 27.69 28.39
C PRO A 465 20.43 28.00 27.16
N LYS A 466 20.97 28.71 26.16
CA LYS A 466 20.31 28.85 24.88
C LYS A 466 20.29 27.48 24.19
N PRO A 467 19.12 26.98 23.77
CA PRO A 467 19.03 25.76 23.01
C PRO A 467 19.59 26.09 21.63
N VAL A 468 20.50 25.24 21.16
CA VAL A 468 20.94 25.25 19.78
C VAL A 468 20.19 24.14 19.07
N HIS A 469 19.87 24.40 17.81
CA HIS A 469 19.34 23.38 16.94
C HIS A 469 20.48 22.76 16.15
N GLY A 470 20.42 21.45 15.99
CA GLY A 470 21.39 20.71 15.19
C GLY A 470 20.72 19.56 14.48
N TRP A 471 21.44 18.92 13.58
CA TRP A 471 20.93 17.91 12.68
C TRP A 471 21.68 16.60 12.88
N ALA A 472 20.97 15.48 12.85
CA ALA A 472 21.56 14.16 12.92
C ALA A 472 20.79 13.16 12.02
N ASP A 473 21.51 12.14 11.53
CA ASP A 473 20.98 11.11 10.63
C ASP A 473 20.25 10.00 11.43
N LEU A 474 19.05 9.58 10.98
CA LEU A 474 18.17 8.57 11.61
C LEU A 474 18.80 7.17 11.68
N GLY A 475 19.83 6.89 10.89
CA GLY A 475 20.49 5.60 10.87
C GLY A 475 21.46 5.46 9.70
N ASN A 476 22.49 4.65 9.92
CA ASN A 476 23.28 3.99 8.88
C ASN A 476 22.67 2.61 8.58
N ALA A 477 23.28 1.84 7.68
CA ALA A 477 22.78 0.50 7.30
C ALA A 477 22.64 -0.49 8.47
N ASP A 478 23.21 -0.16 9.64
CA ASP A 478 23.29 -1.00 10.83
C ASP A 478 22.12 -0.83 11.82
N GLY A 479 21.20 0.13 11.60
CA GLY A 479 20.00 0.32 12.43
C GLY A 479 19.61 1.78 12.68
N ALA A 480 18.52 2.00 13.42
CA ALA A 480 18.07 3.34 13.80
C ALA A 480 18.95 3.93 14.91
N SER A 481 19.54 5.10 14.67
CA SER A 481 20.39 5.80 15.64
C SER A 481 19.62 6.33 16.85
N VAL A 482 18.30 6.51 16.70
CA VAL A 482 17.40 7.09 17.70
C VAL A 482 16.05 6.36 17.67
N VAL A 483 15.49 6.09 18.85
CA VAL A 483 14.18 5.46 19.03
C VAL A 483 13.27 6.37 19.85
N LEU A 484 11.99 6.48 19.48
CA LEU A 484 11.03 7.30 20.24
C LEU A 484 10.91 6.81 21.68
N LEU A 485 10.78 7.74 22.61
CA LEU A 485 10.61 7.41 24.03
C LEU A 485 9.22 6.79 24.23
N THR A 486 9.18 5.52 24.64
CA THR A 486 7.94 4.77 24.92
C THR A 486 7.86 4.37 26.39
N ALA A 487 6.64 4.11 26.86
CA ALA A 487 6.42 3.50 28.16
C ALA A 487 7.04 2.08 28.24
N GLY A 488 7.31 1.62 29.45
CA GLY A 488 7.89 0.30 29.76
C GLY A 488 9.41 0.22 29.75
N ARG A 489 10.11 1.28 29.31
CA ARG A 489 11.57 1.28 29.19
C ARG A 489 12.25 1.69 30.51
N ASP A 490 13.41 1.09 30.79
CA ASP A 490 14.20 1.35 32.00
C ASP A 490 15.23 2.47 31.81
N PHE A 491 15.39 3.28 32.85
CA PHE A 491 16.25 4.46 32.90
C PHE A 491 16.98 4.56 34.23
N TRP A 492 18.13 5.22 34.20
CA TRP A 492 18.82 5.74 35.36
C TRP A 492 18.49 7.21 35.54
N MET A 493 18.34 7.65 36.78
CA MET A 493 18.21 9.07 37.09
C MET A 493 19.58 9.74 37.07
N GLU A 494 19.76 10.72 36.19
CA GLU A 494 21.03 11.41 35.94
C GLU A 494 20.79 12.93 35.88
N PRO A 495 20.70 13.62 37.04
CA PRO A 495 20.38 15.04 37.10
C PRO A 495 21.40 15.84 36.29
N LYS A 496 20.95 16.47 35.21
CA LYS A 496 21.79 17.32 34.33
C LYS A 496 22.99 16.58 33.71
N GLY A 497 22.88 15.26 33.54
CA GLY A 497 24.00 14.43 33.07
C GLY A 497 23.63 13.37 32.03
N GLY A 498 22.35 13.05 31.81
CA GLY A 498 21.98 11.90 30.98
C GLY A 498 22.44 11.95 29.52
N HIS A 499 22.87 13.11 29.04
CA HIS A 499 23.38 13.38 27.70
C HIS A 499 24.90 13.68 27.69
N LEU A 500 25.55 13.82 28.85
CA LEU A 500 26.98 14.05 28.97
C LEU A 500 27.74 12.73 28.78
N PRO A 501 28.96 12.74 28.22
CA PRO A 501 29.87 11.61 28.27
C PRO A 501 30.14 11.14 29.71
N ASP A 502 30.40 9.85 29.88
CA ASP A 502 30.63 9.26 31.20
C ASP A 502 31.80 9.93 31.97
N ASP A 503 32.82 10.42 31.27
CA ASP A 503 33.94 11.14 31.89
C ASP A 503 33.51 12.49 32.51
N ASP A 504 32.63 13.24 31.83
CA ASP A 504 32.12 14.53 32.30
C ASP A 504 31.09 14.36 33.43
N GLN A 505 30.35 13.25 33.40
CA GLN A 505 29.45 12.83 34.47
C GLN A 505 30.18 12.57 35.80
N MET A 506 31.50 12.35 35.77
CA MET A 506 32.34 12.02 36.92
C MET A 506 33.09 13.22 37.52
N ASP A 507 32.99 14.42 36.92
CA ASP A 507 33.62 15.62 37.48
C ASP A 507 32.94 16.02 38.81
N GLU A 508 33.74 16.13 39.87
CA GLU A 508 33.30 16.43 41.24
C GLU A 508 32.49 17.74 41.35
N ASN A 509 32.68 18.68 40.41
CA ASN A 509 31.91 19.92 40.36
C ASN A 509 30.44 19.70 39.97
N TYR A 510 30.13 18.60 39.28
CA TYR A 510 28.77 18.20 38.88
C TYR A 510 28.12 17.25 39.89
N PHE A 511 28.87 16.83 40.91
CA PHE A 511 28.51 15.76 41.84
C PHE A 511 27.64 16.21 43.03
N LYS A 512 27.04 17.40 43.00
CA LYS A 512 26.12 17.78 44.07
C LYS A 512 24.90 16.85 44.00
N PRO A 513 24.59 16.08 45.07
CA PRO A 513 23.41 15.22 45.11
C PRO A 513 22.19 16.10 44.82
N THR A 514 21.69 15.97 43.61
CA THR A 514 20.59 16.78 43.12
C THR A 514 19.36 15.92 43.28
N GLU A 515 18.68 16.11 44.40
CA GLU A 515 17.41 15.43 44.67
C GLU A 515 16.35 15.99 43.72
N MET A 516 15.72 15.12 42.93
CA MET A 516 14.64 15.50 42.01
C MET A 516 13.28 15.19 42.63
N PRO A 517 12.39 16.18 42.79
CA PRO A 517 11.12 15.96 43.44
C PRO A 517 10.18 15.13 42.54
N LEU A 518 9.61 14.06 43.10
CA LEU A 518 8.47 13.34 42.53
C LEU A 518 7.18 14.05 42.91
N ARG A 519 6.24 14.14 41.99
CA ARG A 519 4.94 14.80 42.19
C ARG A 519 3.80 13.79 42.08
N ARG A 520 2.69 14.04 42.80
CA ARG A 520 1.52 13.16 42.76
C ARG A 520 0.75 13.25 41.44
N GLU A 521 0.68 14.45 40.88
CA GLU A 521 -0.06 14.74 39.65
C GLU A 521 0.87 15.35 38.61
N VAL A 522 0.43 15.36 37.35
CA VAL A 522 1.18 15.90 36.21
C VAL A 522 1.40 17.42 36.29
N VAL A 523 0.72 18.15 37.18
CA VAL A 523 0.78 19.61 37.28
C VAL A 523 2.01 20.07 38.07
N SER A 524 2.65 21.17 37.64
CA SER A 524 3.92 21.66 38.18
C SER A 524 3.85 22.00 39.67
N ASP A 525 2.66 22.37 40.15
CA ASP A 525 2.43 22.80 41.52
C ASP A 525 1.87 21.66 42.40
N SER A 526 1.78 20.44 41.86
CA SER A 526 1.29 19.28 42.59
C SER A 526 2.18 18.99 43.80
N PRO A 527 1.60 18.58 44.95
CA PRO A 527 2.35 18.20 46.14
C PRO A 527 3.43 17.16 45.82
N GLN A 528 4.60 17.36 46.41
CA GLN A 528 5.70 16.41 46.29
C GLN A 528 5.32 15.10 47.00
N SER A 529 5.50 13.97 46.32
CA SER A 529 5.31 12.61 46.85
C SER A 529 6.61 11.98 47.35
N GLY A 530 7.77 12.45 46.88
CA GLY A 530 9.08 11.89 47.23
C GLY A 530 10.23 12.59 46.49
N TRP A 531 11.41 11.98 46.55
CA TRP A 531 12.62 12.46 45.89
C TRP A 531 13.33 11.31 45.16
N LEU A 532 13.91 11.62 44.01
CA LEU A 532 14.80 10.75 43.24
C LEU A 532 16.25 11.18 43.46
N GLN A 533 17.15 10.21 43.55
CA GLN A 533 18.58 10.43 43.63
C GLN A 533 19.31 9.85 42.41
N ARG A 534 20.52 10.36 42.17
CA ARG A 534 21.35 9.95 41.04
C ARG A 534 21.59 8.45 41.09
N GLY A 535 21.37 7.77 39.97
CA GLY A 535 21.49 6.32 39.81
C GLY A 535 20.29 5.50 40.32
N ASP A 536 19.21 6.12 40.80
CA ASP A 536 17.96 5.39 40.99
C ASP A 536 17.48 4.82 39.64
N GLY A 537 17.05 3.55 39.66
CA GLY A 537 16.48 2.85 38.51
C GLY A 537 14.98 3.13 38.41
N LEU A 538 14.54 3.53 37.22
CA LEU A 538 13.20 3.99 36.94
C LEU A 538 12.64 3.33 35.68
N GLN A 539 11.35 3.04 35.67
CA GLN A 539 10.60 2.65 34.47
C GLN A 539 9.58 3.73 34.14
N ILE A 540 9.53 4.18 32.88
CA ILE A 540 8.51 5.15 32.45
C ILE A 540 7.19 4.42 32.23
N ALA A 541 6.14 4.79 32.97
CA ALA A 541 4.80 4.23 32.82
C ALA A 541 3.95 5.06 31.84
N GLU A 542 4.09 6.38 31.86
CA GLU A 542 3.25 7.30 31.09
C GLU A 542 4.03 8.56 30.71
N LEU A 543 3.73 9.17 29.56
CA LEU A 543 4.36 10.40 29.06
C LEU A 543 3.31 11.45 28.73
N VAL A 544 3.45 12.65 29.30
CA VAL A 544 2.58 13.81 29.01
C VAL A 544 3.42 15.07 28.91
N GLY A 545 3.55 15.61 27.69
CA GLY A 545 4.40 16.78 27.45
C GLY A 545 5.86 16.49 27.78
N ARG A 546 6.50 17.31 28.61
CA ARG A 546 7.88 17.06 29.10
C ARG A 546 7.98 16.12 30.31
N ARG A 547 6.86 15.58 30.79
CA ARG A 547 6.78 14.83 32.05
C ARG A 547 6.58 13.34 31.82
N ALA A 548 7.22 12.54 32.67
CA ALA A 548 6.97 11.11 32.77
C ALA A 548 6.36 10.80 34.12
N ARG A 549 5.38 9.90 34.13
CA ARG A 549 5.09 9.10 35.32
C ARG A 549 6.10 7.97 35.38
N VAL A 550 6.88 7.91 36.46
CA VAL A 550 7.91 6.90 36.67
C VAL A 550 7.55 5.97 37.82
N ILE A 551 7.93 4.71 37.66
CA ILE A 551 7.86 3.66 38.69
C ILE A 551 9.30 3.34 39.11
N HIS A 552 9.57 3.29 40.42
CA HIS A 552 10.87 2.88 40.91
C HIS A 552 11.10 1.40 40.66
N THR A 553 12.20 1.06 39.97
CA THR A 553 12.65 -0.33 39.80
C THR A 553 13.82 -0.65 40.72
N LYS A 554 14.63 0.35 41.09
CA LYS A 554 15.76 0.19 42.00
C LYS A 554 16.08 1.49 42.75
N CYS A 555 16.26 1.41 44.06
CA CYS A 555 16.72 2.54 44.88
C CYS A 555 18.19 2.34 45.26
N ILE A 556 19.02 3.37 45.08
CA ILE A 556 20.42 3.32 45.54
C ILE A 556 20.50 3.53 47.05
N VAL A 557 19.65 4.37 47.63
CA VAL A 557 19.63 4.63 49.08
C VAL A 557 18.43 3.92 49.72
N ASN A 558 18.70 3.15 50.78
CA ASN A 558 17.67 2.55 51.65
C ASN A 558 16.89 3.67 52.36
N HIS A 559 15.96 4.29 51.65
CA HIS A 559 14.87 5.00 52.28
C HIS A 559 13.84 3.96 52.71
N ASP A 560 13.47 3.95 53.99
CA ASP A 560 12.49 3.01 54.57
C ASP A 560 11.10 3.08 53.91
N THR A 561 10.88 4.03 53.00
CA THR A 561 9.68 4.17 52.17
C THR A 561 10.06 4.62 50.77
N ALA A 562 10.34 3.68 49.86
CA ALA A 562 10.40 3.99 48.43
C ALA A 562 9.00 4.46 47.97
N PRO A 563 8.85 5.63 47.35
CA PRO A 563 7.56 6.08 46.86
C PRO A 563 7.05 5.14 45.76
N GLU A 564 5.74 4.85 45.73
CA GLU A 564 5.05 3.97 44.75
C GLU A 564 5.08 4.49 43.29
N GLY A 565 5.94 5.49 43.01
CA GLY A 565 6.02 6.20 41.74
C GLY A 565 5.47 7.62 41.83
N GLY A 566 5.66 8.38 40.75
CA GLY A 566 5.22 9.77 40.67
C GLY A 566 5.58 10.41 39.34
N TRP A 567 5.18 11.67 39.17
CA TRP A 567 5.51 12.47 37.99
C TRP A 567 6.82 13.22 38.18
N VAL A 568 7.66 13.20 37.15
CA VAL A 568 8.94 13.93 37.09
C VAL A 568 9.08 14.62 35.72
N ASP A 569 9.72 15.79 35.69
CA ASP A 569 10.10 16.45 34.43
C ASP A 569 11.30 15.70 33.83
N ILE A 570 11.17 15.09 32.65
CA ILE A 570 12.25 14.30 32.00
C ILE A 570 13.33 15.20 31.42
N ILE A 571 12.91 16.38 30.99
CA ILE A 571 13.74 17.38 30.34
C ILE A 571 13.48 18.69 31.06
N ASP A 572 14.57 19.36 31.46
CA ASP A 572 14.46 20.67 32.06
C ASP A 572 14.07 21.73 31.02
N GLU A 573 13.81 22.95 31.49
CA GLU A 573 13.41 24.03 30.60
C GLU A 573 14.46 24.33 29.51
N SER A 574 15.74 24.07 29.78
CA SER A 574 16.84 24.32 28.82
C SER A 574 17.00 23.20 27.79
N GLY A 575 16.24 22.10 27.90
CA GLY A 575 16.36 20.94 27.02
C GLY A 575 17.31 19.86 27.53
N TRP A 576 17.83 19.96 28.76
CA TRP A 576 18.68 18.91 29.33
C TRP A 576 17.81 17.76 29.83
N SER A 577 18.11 16.54 29.39
CA SER A 577 17.50 15.37 30.03
C SER A 577 18.09 15.10 31.41
N ILE A 578 17.22 14.75 32.35
CA ILE A 578 17.57 14.25 33.68
C ILE A 578 17.56 12.71 33.78
N LEU A 579 17.31 12.01 32.67
CA LEU A 579 17.28 10.54 32.61
C LEU A 579 18.29 10.05 31.57
N LYS A 580 18.85 8.86 31.80
CA LYS A 580 19.70 8.11 30.85
C LYS A 580 19.10 6.72 30.67
N ALA A 581 18.88 6.28 29.42
CA ALA A 581 18.34 4.95 29.20
C ALA A 581 19.31 3.87 29.67
N ARG A 582 18.79 2.86 30.37
CA ARG A 582 19.55 1.74 30.91
C ARG A 582 19.63 0.62 29.87
N ARG A 583 20.80 0.00 29.70
CA ARG A 583 20.91 -1.28 28.97
C ARG A 583 20.63 -2.46 29.87
N ASP A 584 20.11 -3.53 29.29
CA ASP A 584 19.96 -4.80 29.99
C ASP A 584 21.31 -5.27 30.53
N GLY A 585 21.36 -5.47 31.86
CA GLY A 585 22.58 -5.88 32.56
C GLY A 585 23.58 -4.77 32.87
N GLU A 586 23.33 -3.51 32.49
CA GLU A 586 24.20 -2.39 32.86
C GLU A 586 24.09 -2.09 34.36
N ILE A 587 25.26 -1.93 34.99
CA ILE A 587 25.43 -1.53 36.39
C ILE A 587 25.80 -0.05 36.40
N HIS A 588 25.07 0.75 37.16
CA HIS A 588 25.33 2.18 37.25
C HIS A 588 26.70 2.47 37.89
N GLY A 589 27.39 3.54 37.45
CA GLY A 589 28.72 3.89 37.95
C GLY A 589 28.76 4.10 39.47
N GLU A 590 27.70 4.70 40.04
CA GLU A 590 27.58 4.88 41.50
C GLU A 590 27.46 3.56 42.28
N GLU A 591 26.82 2.55 41.70
CA GLU A 591 26.75 1.23 42.34
C GLU A 591 28.14 0.60 42.42
N THR A 592 28.93 0.74 41.35
CA THR A 592 30.32 0.27 41.31
C THR A 592 31.19 1.04 42.31
N ARG A 593 31.02 2.36 42.39
CA ARG A 593 31.76 3.21 43.33
C ARG A 593 31.42 2.88 44.77
N ARG A 594 30.14 2.64 45.08
CA ARG A 594 29.70 2.26 46.42
C ARG A 594 30.23 0.89 46.81
N ALA A 595 30.17 -0.09 45.91
CA ALA A 595 30.77 -1.41 46.13
C ALA A 595 32.28 -1.28 46.43
N ALA A 596 32.98 -0.39 45.72
CA ALA A 596 34.40 -0.12 45.98
C ALA A 596 34.65 0.58 47.33
N LEU A 597 33.80 1.51 47.75
CA LEU A 597 33.88 2.17 49.07
C LEU A 597 33.56 1.20 50.21
N GLU A 598 32.56 0.34 50.04
CA GLU A 598 32.20 -0.69 51.02
C GLU A 598 33.31 -1.75 51.16
N HIS A 599 33.99 -2.11 50.06
CA HIS A 599 35.17 -2.98 50.13
C HIS A 599 36.40 -2.29 50.77
N HIS A 600 36.53 -0.97 50.62
CA HIS A 600 37.66 -0.24 51.23
C HIS A 600 37.54 -0.12 52.76
N ASP A 601 36.33 -0.19 53.31
CA ASP A 601 36.10 -0.23 54.77
C ASP A 601 36.26 -1.64 55.36
N GLU A 602 36.12 -2.71 54.55
CA GLU A 602 36.35 -4.10 55.02
C GLU A 602 37.85 -4.47 55.11
N ASP A 603 38.72 -3.84 54.32
CA ASP A 603 40.19 -4.05 54.36
C ASP A 603 40.90 -3.44 55.59
N HIS A 604 40.14 -2.89 56.54
CA HIS A 604 40.62 -2.56 57.90
C HIS A 604 40.23 -3.58 58.98
N VAL A 605 39.68 -4.74 58.60
CA VAL A 605 39.47 -5.87 59.50
C VAL A 605 40.69 -6.79 59.54
N ARG A 606 41.46 -6.62 60.61
CA ARG A 606 42.52 -7.49 61.21
C ARG A 606 42.92 -8.77 60.44
N PRO A 607 44.24 -9.00 60.20
CA PRO A 607 44.73 -10.23 59.57
C PRO A 607 44.58 -11.41 60.52
N GLY A 608 43.70 -12.37 60.20
CA GLY A 608 43.53 -13.50 61.11
C GLY A 608 42.51 -14.59 60.78
N SER A 609 42.36 -15.03 59.52
CA SER A 609 41.87 -16.41 59.27
C SER A 609 42.03 -16.82 57.82
N GLN A 610 43.04 -17.65 57.55
CA GLN A 610 43.14 -18.44 56.33
C GLN A 610 42.02 -19.48 56.30
N GLN A 611 41.22 -19.50 55.24
CA GLN A 611 40.41 -20.67 54.90
C GLN A 611 40.57 -21.03 53.43
N LYS A 612 41.08 -22.25 53.22
CA LYS A 612 41.32 -22.95 51.95
C LYS A 612 40.08 -22.94 51.05
N MET A 613 40.21 -22.39 49.84
CA MET A 613 39.38 -22.81 48.71
C MET A 613 40.15 -23.78 47.81
N LYS A 614 39.40 -24.78 47.36
CA LYS A 614 39.84 -26.05 46.78
C LYS A 614 39.54 -25.99 45.29
N ALA A 615 40.56 -26.23 44.47
CA ALA A 615 40.48 -26.30 43.02
C ALA A 615 39.73 -27.56 42.53
N VAL A 616 38.89 -27.38 41.51
CA VAL A 616 38.39 -28.38 40.54
C VAL A 616 37.96 -27.52 39.32
N GLY A 617 38.35 -27.73 38.08
CA GLY A 617 39.07 -28.81 37.40
C GLY A 617 38.58 -28.80 35.94
N ASP A 618 39.52 -28.64 35.01
CA ASP A 618 39.34 -28.75 33.56
C ASP A 618 38.92 -30.17 33.12
N ASP A 619 38.08 -30.27 32.08
CA ASP A 619 37.92 -31.43 31.18
C ASP A 619 37.32 -30.90 29.85
N ILE A 620 38.09 -30.65 28.78
CA ILE A 620 38.60 -31.57 27.73
C ILE A 620 37.51 -32.15 26.80
N SER A 621 37.40 -31.48 25.65
CA SER A 621 37.16 -31.92 24.26
C SER A 621 36.68 -33.35 23.94
N VAL A 622 35.63 -33.43 23.12
CA VAL A 622 35.43 -34.48 22.10
C VAL A 622 35.05 -33.80 20.79
N TYR A 623 35.81 -34.10 19.73
CA TYR A 623 35.55 -33.70 18.34
C TYR A 623 34.40 -34.54 17.77
N ASP A 624 33.42 -33.87 17.15
CA ASP A 624 32.42 -34.50 16.28
C ASP A 624 32.66 -33.96 14.86
N GLU A 625 33.33 -34.76 14.04
CA GLU A 625 33.49 -34.54 12.59
C GLU A 625 32.29 -35.20 11.90
N ASP A 626 31.25 -34.41 11.57
CA ASP A 626 30.29 -34.58 10.46
C ASP A 626 29.01 -33.72 10.64
N ALA A 627 29.14 -32.50 11.18
CA ALA A 627 28.04 -31.52 11.15
C ALA A 627 28.01 -30.81 9.78
N PRO A 628 26.87 -30.79 9.05
CA PRO A 628 26.74 -29.98 7.85
C PRO A 628 26.98 -28.53 8.24
N ALA A 629 27.86 -27.85 7.49
CA ALA A 629 28.32 -26.48 7.74
C ALA A 629 27.20 -25.63 8.37
N ASP A 630 27.41 -25.21 9.62
CA ASP A 630 26.47 -24.40 10.39
C ASP A 630 25.96 -23.26 9.51
N LEU A 631 24.68 -23.35 9.12
CA LEU A 631 23.96 -22.19 8.62
C LEU A 631 24.13 -21.09 9.67
N PRO A 632 24.56 -19.87 9.29
CA PRO A 632 24.65 -18.74 10.21
C PRO A 632 23.41 -18.68 11.10
N ALA A 633 23.58 -18.43 12.40
CA ALA A 633 22.49 -18.49 13.39
C ALA A 633 21.21 -17.75 12.94
N LEU A 634 21.39 -16.65 12.20
CA LEU A 634 20.32 -15.88 11.57
C LEU A 634 19.50 -16.66 10.52
N LEU A 635 20.12 -17.48 9.67
CA LEU A 635 19.40 -18.30 8.68
C LEU A 635 18.64 -19.46 9.34
N ARG A 636 19.17 -20.00 10.44
CA ARG A 636 18.44 -20.99 11.25
C ARG A 636 17.24 -20.33 11.95
N GLU A 637 17.44 -19.14 12.51
CA GLU A 637 16.36 -18.35 13.13
C GLU A 637 15.28 -17.96 12.10
N ILE A 638 15.67 -17.53 10.90
CA ILE A 638 14.73 -17.26 9.80
C ILE A 638 13.99 -18.54 9.38
N GLY A 639 14.67 -19.67 9.24
CA GLY A 639 14.02 -20.95 8.92
C GLY A 639 13.06 -21.44 10.02
N GLU A 640 13.42 -21.22 11.29
CA GLU A 640 12.53 -21.51 12.41
C GLU A 640 11.31 -20.57 12.44
N LEU A 641 11.50 -19.27 12.19
CA LEU A 641 10.41 -18.29 12.08
C LEU A 641 9.51 -18.59 10.87
N GLU A 642 10.07 -18.99 9.74
CA GLU A 642 9.34 -19.40 8.54
C GLU A 642 8.49 -20.64 8.81
N SER A 643 9.04 -21.66 9.48
CA SER A 643 8.29 -22.86 9.88
C SER A 643 7.18 -22.56 10.90
N LYS A 644 7.32 -21.50 11.69
CA LYS A 644 6.32 -21.00 12.65
C LYS A 644 5.34 -20.02 12.03
N SER A 645 5.55 -19.58 10.78
CA SER A 645 4.76 -18.56 10.09
C SER A 645 3.42 -19.07 9.54
N ILE A 646 2.79 -20.00 10.26
CA ILE A 646 1.43 -20.48 9.98
C ILE A 646 0.35 -19.49 10.47
N TYR A 647 0.72 -18.44 11.20
CA TYR A 647 -0.17 -17.40 11.72
C TYR A 647 -0.46 -16.34 10.66
N THR A 648 -1.70 -15.85 10.56
CA THR A 648 -2.06 -14.85 9.53
C THR A 648 -1.36 -13.52 9.75
N ARG A 649 -1.06 -13.17 11.00
CA ARG A 649 -0.34 -11.94 11.36
C ARG A 649 1.05 -11.84 10.72
N ASP A 650 1.64 -12.95 10.31
CA ASP A 650 2.95 -12.99 9.67
C ASP A 650 2.88 -12.75 8.15
N TRP A 651 1.67 -12.65 7.59
CA TRP A 651 1.44 -12.43 6.16
C TRP A 651 0.85 -11.05 5.90
N ARG A 652 1.24 -10.44 4.78
CA ARG A 652 0.68 -9.17 4.29
C ARG A 652 -0.05 -9.42 2.99
N GLU A 653 -1.32 -9.08 2.97
CA GLU A 653 -2.09 -9.05 1.73
C GLU A 653 -1.73 -7.84 0.88
N ALA A 654 -1.63 -8.07 -0.43
CA ALA A 654 -1.54 -7.04 -1.44
C ALA A 654 -2.37 -7.45 -2.65
N ILE A 655 -2.79 -6.46 -3.44
CA ILE A 655 -3.44 -6.67 -4.73
C ILE A 655 -2.40 -6.39 -5.81
N ASP A 656 -2.25 -7.33 -6.72
CA ASP A 656 -1.38 -7.17 -7.88
C ASP A 656 -1.95 -6.06 -8.77
N PRO A 657 -1.20 -4.97 -9.03
CA PRO A 657 -1.70 -3.84 -9.80
C PRO A 657 -1.86 -4.16 -11.30
N VAL A 658 -1.26 -5.25 -11.79
CA VAL A 658 -1.36 -5.72 -13.18
C VAL A 658 -2.57 -6.62 -13.35
N TRP A 659 -2.78 -7.56 -12.43
CA TRP A 659 -3.81 -8.60 -12.58
C TRP A 659 -5.04 -8.40 -11.68
N GLY A 660 -5.02 -7.42 -10.76
CA GLY A 660 -6.07 -7.25 -9.75
C GLY A 660 -6.15 -8.41 -8.76
N ARG A 661 -5.17 -9.33 -8.77
CA ARG A 661 -5.18 -10.56 -7.98
C ARG A 661 -4.63 -10.34 -6.59
N ARG A 662 -5.25 -10.96 -5.59
CA ARG A 662 -4.70 -10.99 -4.23
C ARG A 662 -3.45 -11.85 -4.21
N TYR A 663 -2.44 -11.38 -3.51
CA TYR A 663 -1.25 -12.15 -3.14
C TYR A 663 -0.85 -11.82 -1.72
N PHE A 664 -0.10 -12.72 -1.11
CA PHE A 664 0.30 -12.65 0.28
C PHE A 664 1.81 -12.72 0.35
N VAL A 665 2.40 -11.78 1.08
CA VAL A 665 3.84 -11.69 1.30
C VAL A 665 4.14 -12.03 2.74
N ASN A 666 4.97 -13.06 2.94
CA ASN A 666 5.45 -13.40 4.27
C ASN A 666 6.36 -12.28 4.81
N LYS A 667 6.13 -11.80 6.03
CA LYS A 667 6.92 -10.72 6.66
C LYS A 667 8.36 -11.13 6.93
N TRP A 668 8.61 -12.41 7.17
CA TRP A 668 9.91 -12.93 7.58
C TRP A 668 10.73 -13.41 6.38
N SER A 669 10.14 -14.19 5.48
CA SER A 669 10.85 -14.74 4.31
C SER A 669 10.74 -13.90 3.04
N GLY A 670 9.77 -12.98 2.96
CA GLY A 670 9.45 -12.27 1.72
C GLY A 670 8.78 -13.14 0.65
N GLN A 671 8.46 -14.40 0.97
CA GLN A 671 7.81 -15.33 0.05
C GLN A 671 6.46 -14.79 -0.39
N VAL A 672 6.22 -14.81 -1.71
CA VAL A 672 4.95 -14.40 -2.33
C VAL A 672 4.15 -15.66 -2.66
N ILE A 673 2.92 -15.74 -2.15
CA ILE A 673 1.96 -16.79 -2.47
C ILE A 673 0.62 -16.18 -2.86
N HIS A 674 -0.11 -16.84 -3.75
CA HIS A 674 -1.46 -16.38 -4.13
C HIS A 674 -2.56 -17.06 -3.32
N ASN A 675 -2.25 -18.16 -2.64
CA ASN A 675 -3.21 -18.90 -1.81
C ASN A 675 -2.55 -19.32 -0.49
N LEU A 676 -3.08 -18.80 0.62
CA LEU A 676 -2.64 -19.12 1.99
C LEU A 676 -2.95 -20.58 2.37
N GLU A 677 -3.96 -21.18 1.75
CA GLU A 677 -4.38 -22.57 1.99
C GLU A 677 -3.29 -23.58 1.67
N CYS A 678 -2.60 -23.37 0.54
CA CYS A 678 -1.54 -24.26 0.08
C CYS A 678 -0.36 -24.36 1.07
N MET A 679 -0.23 -23.38 1.96
CA MET A 679 0.84 -23.32 2.97
C MET A 679 0.35 -23.70 4.37
N GLY A 680 -0.92 -24.11 4.52
CA GLY A 680 -1.51 -24.42 5.83
C GLY A 680 -1.58 -23.22 6.77
N VAL A 681 -1.54 -21.99 6.23
CA VAL A 681 -1.67 -20.78 7.03
C VAL A 681 -3.09 -20.71 7.57
N ALA A 682 -3.22 -20.42 8.85
CA ALA A 682 -4.50 -20.27 9.54
C ALA A 682 -5.39 -19.25 8.81
N ILE A 683 -6.70 -19.33 9.03
CA ILE A 683 -7.65 -18.34 8.55
C ILE A 683 -7.83 -17.31 9.66
N ALA A 684 -7.65 -16.03 9.35
CA ALA A 684 -7.98 -14.97 10.29
C ALA A 684 -9.49 -15.05 10.56
N GLY A 685 -9.87 -15.23 11.81
CA GLY A 685 -11.25 -15.41 12.21
C GLY A 685 -11.68 -14.41 13.27
N VAL A 686 -12.98 -14.15 13.31
CA VAL A 686 -13.62 -13.49 14.46
C VAL A 686 -14.53 -14.51 15.12
N ILE A 687 -14.37 -14.72 16.42
CA ILE A 687 -15.24 -15.57 17.23
C ILE A 687 -16.07 -14.64 18.11
N ILE A 688 -17.39 -14.71 17.98
CA ILE A 688 -18.31 -14.07 18.90
C ILE A 688 -19.01 -15.13 19.74
N THR A 689 -18.91 -15.00 21.06
CA THR A 689 -19.57 -15.90 22.00
C THR A 689 -20.63 -15.10 22.77
N LEU A 690 -21.87 -15.59 22.73
CA LEU A 690 -23.03 -14.94 23.34
C LEU A 690 -23.58 -15.84 24.44
N TRP A 691 -23.68 -15.36 25.67
CA TRP A 691 -24.21 -16.12 26.80
C TRP A 691 -25.62 -15.66 27.15
N PHE A 692 -26.53 -16.60 27.36
CA PHE A 692 -27.93 -16.29 27.68
C PHE A 692 -28.36 -16.95 28.99
N SER A 693 -29.27 -16.29 29.70
CA SER A 693 -29.96 -16.87 30.86
C SER A 693 -31.18 -17.67 30.42
N GLU A 694 -31.63 -18.60 31.27
CA GLU A 694 -32.93 -19.29 31.15
C GLU A 694 -33.11 -20.15 29.87
N LEU A 695 -32.09 -20.30 29.03
CA LEU A 695 -32.10 -21.24 27.91
C LEU A 695 -31.44 -22.55 28.35
N SER A 696 -32.07 -23.69 28.02
CA SER A 696 -31.46 -25.01 28.22
C SER A 696 -31.85 -25.99 27.12
N MET A 697 -30.89 -26.81 26.71
CA MET A 697 -31.10 -27.84 25.70
C MET A 697 -31.89 -29.03 26.26
N GLU A 698 -31.88 -29.20 27.59
CA GLU A 698 -32.66 -30.24 28.27
C GLU A 698 -34.16 -30.05 28.06
N HIS A 699 -34.67 -28.82 28.20
CA HIS A 699 -36.08 -28.52 27.94
C HIS A 699 -36.48 -28.81 26.49
N MET A 700 -35.61 -28.48 25.54
CA MET A 700 -35.84 -28.77 24.13
C MET A 700 -35.86 -30.28 23.83
N ARG A 701 -34.98 -31.07 24.47
CA ARG A 701 -35.00 -32.55 24.37
C ARG A 701 -36.30 -33.14 24.90
N VAL A 702 -36.89 -32.57 25.95
CA VAL A 702 -38.15 -33.05 26.54
C VAL A 702 -39.35 -32.63 25.68
N ALA A 703 -39.32 -31.45 25.07
CA ALA A 703 -40.42 -30.89 24.30
C ALA A 703 -40.58 -31.52 22.91
N LEU A 704 -39.52 -32.09 22.34
CA LEU A 704 -39.49 -32.56 20.95
C LEU A 704 -39.30 -34.08 20.87
N ASP A 705 -40.20 -34.74 20.14
CA ASP A 705 -40.11 -36.16 19.76
C ASP A 705 -39.18 -36.36 18.52
N VAL A 706 -38.32 -35.37 18.24
CA VAL A 706 -37.44 -35.31 17.06
C VAL A 706 -35.99 -35.26 17.53
N PRO A 707 -35.03 -35.89 16.83
CA PRO A 707 -33.61 -35.83 17.20
C PRO A 707 -33.12 -34.38 17.33
N LEU A 708 -32.56 -34.04 18.49
CA LEU A 708 -32.07 -32.70 18.84
C LEU A 708 -31.12 -32.11 17.77
N VAL A 709 -30.31 -32.96 17.13
CA VAL A 709 -29.35 -32.56 16.09
C VAL A 709 -30.02 -31.84 14.92
N ASN A 710 -31.20 -32.29 14.48
CA ASN A 710 -31.90 -31.67 13.35
C ASN A 710 -32.46 -30.31 13.74
N VAL A 711 -32.96 -30.21 14.98
CA VAL A 711 -33.51 -28.96 15.51
C VAL A 711 -32.39 -27.94 15.69
N LEU A 712 -31.25 -28.35 16.23
CA LEU A 712 -30.08 -27.48 16.37
C LEU A 712 -29.58 -26.97 15.03
N TRP A 713 -29.49 -27.84 14.03
CA TRP A 713 -29.07 -27.43 12.70
C TRP A 713 -30.01 -26.36 12.11
N GLU A 714 -31.33 -26.52 12.27
CA GLU A 714 -32.31 -25.49 11.86
C GLU A 714 -32.13 -24.17 12.64
N LEU A 715 -31.87 -24.24 13.95
CA LEU A 715 -31.60 -23.05 14.77
C LEU A 715 -30.31 -22.34 14.34
N GLU A 716 -29.26 -23.12 14.07
CA GLU A 716 -27.94 -22.65 13.64
C GLU A 716 -28.00 -21.96 12.27
N GLU A 717 -28.72 -22.53 11.29
CA GLU A 717 -28.97 -21.90 9.99
C GLU A 717 -29.75 -20.58 10.15
N CYS A 718 -30.88 -20.57 10.87
CA CYS A 718 -31.68 -19.35 11.04
C CYS A 718 -30.92 -18.23 11.78
N PHE A 719 -30.08 -18.57 12.77
CA PHE A 719 -29.29 -17.59 13.49
C PHE A 719 -28.09 -17.10 12.68
N ARG A 720 -27.53 -17.94 11.79
CA ARG A 720 -26.41 -17.60 10.91
C ARG A 720 -26.74 -16.40 10.03
N ASP A 721 -27.86 -16.40 9.32
CA ASP A 721 -28.24 -15.33 8.41
C ASP A 721 -28.37 -13.99 9.14
N SER A 722 -29.00 -14.05 10.31
CA SER A 722 -29.19 -12.88 11.16
C SER A 722 -27.85 -12.33 11.63
N LEU A 723 -26.95 -13.19 12.11
CA LEU A 723 -25.64 -12.78 12.59
C LEU A 723 -24.72 -12.29 11.47
N ALA A 724 -24.80 -12.90 10.29
CA ALA A 724 -24.10 -12.46 9.09
C ALA A 724 -24.50 -11.03 8.72
N ALA A 725 -25.80 -10.73 8.75
CA ALA A 725 -26.31 -9.37 8.55
C ALA A 725 -25.86 -8.39 9.65
N LEU A 726 -25.77 -8.83 10.91
CA LEU A 726 -25.29 -7.98 12.01
C LEU A 726 -23.80 -7.64 11.88
N ALA A 727 -23.00 -8.58 11.38
CA ALA A 727 -21.56 -8.39 11.15
C ALA A 727 -21.23 -7.76 9.78
N ASP A 728 -22.25 -7.52 8.94
CA ASP A 728 -22.12 -7.06 7.55
C ASP A 728 -21.20 -7.98 6.72
N VAL A 729 -21.42 -9.30 6.84
CA VAL A 729 -20.64 -10.32 6.16
C VAL A 729 -21.51 -11.28 5.34
N PRO A 730 -20.96 -11.93 4.29
CA PRO A 730 -21.64 -13.03 3.61
C PRO A 730 -21.99 -14.20 4.54
N GLU A 731 -23.14 -14.85 4.32
CA GLU A 731 -23.64 -15.95 5.17
C GLU A 731 -22.73 -17.19 5.15
N ASP A 732 -22.04 -17.43 4.04
CA ASP A 732 -21.20 -18.60 3.81
C ASP A 732 -19.90 -18.61 4.63
N ILE A 733 -19.47 -17.44 5.12
CA ILE A 733 -18.29 -17.32 5.97
C ILE A 733 -18.59 -17.39 7.47
N VAL A 734 -19.86 -17.49 7.86
CA VAL A 734 -20.32 -17.56 9.25
C VAL A 734 -20.71 -18.99 9.59
N SER A 735 -20.18 -19.51 10.70
CA SER A 735 -20.63 -20.76 11.29
C SER A 735 -21.13 -20.51 12.70
N VAL A 736 -22.28 -21.07 13.06
CA VAL A 736 -22.91 -20.88 14.38
C VAL A 736 -23.02 -22.23 15.06
N LYS A 737 -22.70 -22.29 16.35
CA LYS A 737 -22.88 -23.48 17.19
C LYS A 737 -23.59 -23.15 18.49
N PHE A 738 -24.59 -23.95 18.81
CA PHE A 738 -25.33 -23.87 20.06
C PHE A 738 -24.70 -24.83 21.09
N LEU A 739 -24.21 -24.30 22.21
CA LEU A 739 -23.42 -25.02 23.20
C LEU A 739 -24.04 -24.88 24.60
N GLU A 740 -23.98 -25.94 25.41
CA GLU A 740 -24.43 -25.94 26.82
C GLU A 740 -23.35 -26.60 27.68
N GLY A 741 -22.97 -25.94 28.78
CA GLY A 741 -21.96 -26.42 29.73
C GLY A 741 -20.61 -25.69 29.64
N PRO A 742 -19.61 -26.11 30.45
CA PRO A 742 -18.28 -25.49 30.49
C PRO A 742 -17.59 -25.59 29.13
N ASP A 743 -16.72 -24.63 28.81
CA ASP A 743 -15.99 -24.68 27.53
C ASP A 743 -15.00 -25.84 27.51
N PRO A 744 -15.19 -26.87 26.67
CA PRO A 744 -14.23 -27.97 26.60
C PRO A 744 -12.86 -27.52 26.10
N GLU A 745 -12.77 -26.34 25.46
CA GLU A 745 -11.51 -25.78 24.94
C GLU A 745 -10.86 -24.74 25.87
N ALA A 746 -11.53 -24.30 26.94
CA ALA A 746 -10.93 -23.43 27.95
C ALA A 746 -10.05 -24.24 28.91
N ASP A 747 -8.94 -24.78 28.41
CA ASP A 747 -7.84 -25.20 29.27
C ASP A 747 -7.39 -23.95 30.06
N GLY A 748 -7.32 -24.07 31.39
CA GLY A 748 -7.28 -22.96 32.37
C GLY A 748 -6.07 -22.02 32.35
N SER A 749 -5.48 -21.74 31.19
CA SER A 749 -4.41 -20.77 30.97
C SER A 749 -4.96 -19.43 30.47
N GLN A 750 -5.05 -18.46 31.39
CA GLN A 750 -4.89 -17.02 31.14
C GLN A 750 -5.69 -16.35 30.00
N ALA A 751 -6.97 -16.68 29.82
CA ALA A 751 -7.88 -15.79 29.09
C ALA A 751 -8.44 -14.68 30.01
N GLU A 752 -7.56 -13.86 30.62
CA GLU A 752 -7.93 -12.52 31.10
C GLU A 752 -7.92 -11.58 29.87
N VAL A 753 -8.90 -11.73 28.98
CA VAL A 753 -8.96 -10.95 27.74
C VAL A 753 -10.17 -10.04 27.76
N ASP A 754 -9.89 -8.76 27.53
CA ASP A 754 -10.74 -7.64 27.11
C ASP A 754 -12.19 -7.97 26.71
N SER A 755 -13.03 -8.34 27.67
CA SER A 755 -14.47 -8.36 27.45
C SER A 755 -14.94 -6.91 27.33
N ILE A 756 -15.35 -6.53 26.12
CA ILE A 756 -15.83 -5.17 25.77
C ILE A 756 -17.01 -4.74 26.67
N MET A 757 -17.73 -5.69 27.27
CA MET A 757 -18.91 -5.43 28.13
C MET A 757 -18.56 -5.15 29.61
N GLY A 758 -17.28 -5.23 30.00
CA GLY A 758 -16.83 -4.94 31.35
C GLY A 758 -17.27 -5.96 32.42
N ASP A 759 -16.51 -6.06 33.51
CA ASP A 759 -16.57 -7.07 34.58
C ASP A 759 -17.83 -7.03 35.48
N SER A 760 -18.95 -6.47 34.98
CA SER A 760 -20.09 -6.07 35.80
C SER A 760 -21.11 -7.18 36.12
N SER A 761 -20.94 -8.40 35.62
CA SER A 761 -21.87 -9.52 35.87
C SER A 761 -21.36 -10.51 36.92
N GLY A 762 -21.31 -10.09 38.18
CA GLY A 762 -20.90 -10.93 39.33
C GLY A 762 -21.87 -12.08 39.71
N LEU A 763 -22.61 -12.67 38.77
CA LEU A 763 -23.78 -13.49 39.09
C LEU A 763 -23.89 -14.87 38.44
N VAL A 764 -23.04 -15.27 37.49
CA VAL A 764 -23.12 -16.63 36.92
C VAL A 764 -21.72 -17.19 36.75
N SER A 765 -21.43 -18.35 37.37
CA SER A 765 -20.19 -19.07 37.08
C SER A 765 -20.18 -19.43 35.59
N PRO A 766 -19.10 -19.12 34.84
CA PRO A 766 -19.02 -19.38 33.39
C PRO A 766 -19.28 -20.85 33.01
N ASP A 767 -19.19 -21.76 33.99
CA ASP A 767 -19.34 -23.21 33.81
C ASP A 767 -20.79 -23.71 33.64
N GLN A 768 -21.82 -22.85 33.76
CA GLN A 768 -23.23 -23.30 33.80
C GLN A 768 -24.20 -22.58 32.84
N GLY A 769 -23.69 -21.81 31.87
CA GLY A 769 -24.52 -21.04 30.94
C GLY A 769 -24.78 -21.74 29.60
N PHE A 770 -25.93 -21.44 28.99
CA PHE A 770 -26.17 -21.69 27.57
C PHE A 770 -25.47 -20.61 26.74
N ARG A 771 -24.75 -21.00 25.69
CA ARG A 771 -24.02 -20.06 24.84
C ARG A 771 -24.15 -20.36 23.35
N ILE A 772 -24.10 -19.32 22.55
CA ILE A 772 -24.03 -19.38 21.09
C ILE A 772 -22.63 -18.92 20.71
N ARG A 773 -21.83 -19.82 20.13
CA ARG A 773 -20.49 -19.50 19.60
C ARG A 773 -20.61 -19.41 18.09
N ALA A 774 -20.32 -18.24 17.55
CA ALA A 774 -20.28 -18.04 16.11
C ALA A 774 -18.88 -17.65 15.66
N THR A 775 -18.46 -18.25 14.55
CA THR A 775 -17.11 -18.13 14.01
C THR A 775 -17.21 -17.62 12.58
N LEU A 776 -16.68 -16.43 12.35
CA LEU A 776 -16.60 -15.73 11.08
C LEU A 776 -15.21 -15.95 10.50
N ARG A 777 -15.09 -16.53 9.31
CA ARG A 777 -13.82 -16.85 8.66
C ARG A 777 -13.48 -15.81 7.59
N ALA A 778 -12.45 -14.99 7.81
CA ALA A 778 -12.09 -13.98 6.83
C ALA A 778 -11.44 -14.61 5.59
N PRO A 779 -11.78 -14.17 4.37
CA PRO A 779 -11.17 -14.66 3.13
C PRO A 779 -9.72 -14.14 2.91
N GLY A 780 -9.08 -13.58 3.92
CA GLY A 780 -7.74 -12.97 3.83
C GLY A 780 -7.00 -13.01 5.18
N VAL A 781 -5.95 -12.20 5.31
CA VAL A 781 -5.11 -12.15 6.54
C VAL A 781 -5.63 -11.18 7.60
N LYS A 782 -6.73 -10.47 7.31
CA LYS A 782 -7.34 -9.53 8.26
C LYS A 782 -8.81 -9.83 8.44
N ALA A 783 -9.19 -10.10 9.68
CA ALA A 783 -10.58 -10.20 10.12
C ALA A 783 -11.12 -8.89 10.71
N SER A 784 -10.29 -7.82 10.71
CA SER A 784 -10.57 -6.54 11.35
C SER A 784 -11.81 -5.82 10.81
N TRP A 785 -12.21 -6.09 9.57
CA TRP A 785 -13.42 -5.50 8.98
C TRP A 785 -14.69 -6.10 9.60
N ALA A 786 -14.72 -7.42 9.78
CA ALA A 786 -15.83 -8.12 10.44
C ALA A 786 -15.90 -7.79 11.94
N SER A 787 -14.73 -7.68 12.60
CA SER A 787 -14.68 -7.27 14.00
C SER A 787 -15.05 -5.80 14.20
N ALA A 788 -14.77 -4.91 13.24
CA ALA A 788 -15.14 -3.50 13.33
C ALA A 788 -16.67 -3.31 13.39
N SER A 789 -17.43 -3.95 12.48
CA SER A 789 -18.89 -3.87 12.48
C SER A 789 -19.49 -4.43 13.77
N LEU A 790 -18.97 -5.56 14.27
CA LEU A 790 -19.40 -6.14 15.54
C LEU A 790 -19.02 -5.26 16.74
N ARG A 791 -17.83 -4.66 16.76
CA ARG A 791 -17.42 -3.70 17.81
C ARG A 791 -18.30 -2.46 17.80
N GLU A 792 -18.63 -1.92 16.63
CA GLU A 792 -19.54 -0.78 16.50
C GLU A 792 -20.94 -1.13 17.02
N ALA A 793 -21.45 -2.31 16.66
CA ALA A 793 -22.71 -2.80 17.18
C ALA A 793 -22.67 -2.95 18.71
N MET A 794 -21.60 -3.56 19.27
CA MET A 794 -21.41 -3.79 20.70
C MET A 794 -21.14 -2.52 21.51
N ALA A 795 -20.68 -1.43 20.89
CA ALA A 795 -20.42 -0.15 21.57
C ALA A 795 -21.70 0.48 22.14
N ASP A 796 -22.87 0.19 21.54
CA ASP A 796 -24.18 0.51 22.09
C ASP A 796 -24.79 -0.74 22.74
N THR A 797 -24.42 -0.98 24.01
CA THR A 797 -24.78 -2.19 24.75
C THR A 797 -26.28 -2.48 24.78
N GLU A 798 -27.12 -1.46 24.95
CA GLU A 798 -28.58 -1.63 25.02
C GLU A 798 -29.14 -2.02 23.64
N ARG A 799 -28.72 -1.33 22.58
CA ARG A 799 -29.15 -1.62 21.21
C ARG A 799 -28.65 -2.97 20.75
N PHE A 800 -27.40 -3.33 21.05
CA PHE A 800 -26.83 -4.63 20.74
C PHE A 800 -27.63 -5.75 21.41
N THR A 801 -27.86 -5.63 22.72
CA THR A 801 -28.60 -6.61 23.51
C THR A 801 -30.03 -6.77 22.98
N SER A 802 -30.73 -5.65 22.71
CA SER A 802 -32.08 -5.70 22.16
C SER A 802 -32.11 -6.36 20.78
N THR A 803 -31.13 -6.05 19.92
CA THR A 803 -31.02 -6.63 18.57
C THR A 803 -30.78 -8.14 18.66
N VAL A 804 -29.80 -8.59 19.42
CA VAL A 804 -29.47 -10.01 19.60
C VAL A 804 -30.63 -10.80 20.22
N VAL A 805 -31.29 -10.27 21.25
CA VAL A 805 -32.47 -10.91 21.85
C VAL A 805 -33.63 -11.00 20.87
N THR A 806 -33.86 -9.95 20.07
CA THR A 806 -34.90 -9.96 19.03
C THR A 806 -34.59 -10.97 17.93
N MET A 807 -33.33 -11.02 17.47
CA MET A 807 -32.85 -11.99 16.48
C MET A 807 -33.07 -13.41 16.99
N LEU A 808 -32.58 -13.73 18.19
CA LEU A 808 -32.75 -15.06 18.78
C LEU A 808 -34.23 -15.40 19.02
N GLY A 809 -35.05 -14.43 19.44
CA GLY A 809 -36.48 -14.61 19.63
C GLY A 809 -37.27 -14.82 18.33
N SER A 810 -36.71 -14.39 17.19
CA SER A 810 -37.29 -14.63 15.86
C SER A 810 -36.95 -16.02 15.29
N VAL A 811 -35.93 -16.68 15.84
CA VAL A 811 -35.54 -18.02 15.41
C VAL A 811 -36.64 -19.03 15.81
N PRO A 812 -37.18 -19.81 14.85
CA PRO A 812 -38.24 -20.78 15.14
C PRO A 812 -37.84 -21.77 16.23
N LYS A 813 -38.77 -22.13 17.11
CA LYS A 813 -38.58 -23.13 18.19
C LYS A 813 -37.61 -22.74 19.31
N VAL A 814 -37.00 -21.55 19.32
CA VAL A 814 -36.20 -21.08 20.47
C VAL A 814 -37.02 -21.04 21.76
N SER A 815 -38.31 -20.74 21.69
CA SER A 815 -39.21 -20.75 22.85
C SER A 815 -39.34 -22.12 23.53
N MET A 816 -38.97 -23.21 22.84
CA MET A 816 -38.93 -24.57 23.42
C MET A 816 -37.71 -24.81 24.31
N MET A 817 -36.70 -23.93 24.27
CA MET A 817 -35.51 -23.98 25.15
C MET A 817 -35.77 -23.36 26.51
N LEU A 818 -36.86 -22.60 26.66
CA LEU A 818 -37.23 -21.94 27.90
C LEU A 818 -37.93 -22.92 28.85
N PRO A 819 -37.61 -22.90 30.17
CA PRO A 819 -38.30 -23.70 31.18
C PRO A 819 -39.78 -23.34 31.28
N ASN A 820 -40.13 -22.08 30.98
CA ASN A 820 -41.49 -21.57 30.96
C ASN A 820 -41.72 -20.76 29.68
N ILE A 821 -42.79 -21.05 28.94
CA ILE A 821 -43.14 -20.31 27.71
C ILE A 821 -43.37 -18.80 27.99
N LEU A 822 -43.68 -18.44 29.24
CA LEU A 822 -43.86 -17.06 29.68
C LEU A 822 -42.57 -16.38 30.18
N SER A 823 -41.47 -17.11 30.37
CA SER A 823 -40.19 -16.49 30.75
C SER A 823 -39.52 -15.85 29.53
N SER A 824 -38.84 -14.73 29.74
CA SER A 824 -37.92 -14.14 28.76
C SER A 824 -36.49 -14.55 29.09
N PHE A 825 -35.68 -14.82 28.07
CA PHE A 825 -34.23 -14.94 28.22
C PHE A 825 -33.58 -13.55 28.14
N THR A 826 -32.42 -13.39 28.77
CA THR A 826 -31.60 -12.18 28.66
C THR A 826 -30.19 -12.53 28.18
N LEU A 827 -29.57 -11.64 27.41
CA LEU A 827 -28.15 -11.73 27.08
C LEU A 827 -27.36 -11.33 28.33
N LEU A 828 -26.53 -12.24 28.83
CA LEU A 828 -25.72 -12.06 30.04
C LEU A 828 -24.36 -11.45 29.72
N ARG A 829 -23.75 -11.89 28.63
CA ARG A 829 -22.39 -11.54 28.22
C ARG A 829 -22.24 -11.71 26.71
N ALA A 830 -21.35 -10.95 26.11
CA ALA A 830 -20.91 -11.11 24.73
C ALA A 830 -19.41 -10.84 24.64
N ASP A 831 -18.66 -11.79 24.13
CA ASP A 831 -17.21 -11.71 23.95
C ASP A 831 -16.89 -11.81 22.48
N LEU A 832 -15.88 -11.03 22.06
CA LEU A 832 -15.43 -10.92 20.69
C LEU A 832 -13.93 -11.15 20.64
N GLU A 833 -13.52 -12.25 20.04
CA GLU A 833 -12.13 -12.69 19.95
C GLU A 833 -11.69 -12.67 18.48
N GLU A 834 -10.48 -12.17 18.21
CA GLU A 834 -9.84 -12.32 16.91
C GLU A 834 -8.81 -13.46 17.01
N GLU A 835 -9.07 -14.58 16.34
CA GLU A 835 -8.23 -15.77 16.43
C GLU A 835 -7.77 -16.26 15.05
N ASP A 836 -6.59 -16.87 15.02
CA ASP A 836 -6.10 -17.62 13.85
C ASP A 836 -6.70 -19.02 13.87
N ILE A 837 -7.76 -19.23 13.10
CA ILE A 837 -8.45 -20.52 13.01
C ILE A 837 -7.58 -21.48 12.19
N PRO A 838 -7.09 -22.59 12.77
CA PRO A 838 -6.28 -23.55 12.03
C PRO A 838 -7.03 -24.08 10.80
N ARG A 839 -6.38 -24.07 9.63
CA ARG A 839 -6.91 -24.81 8.47
C ARG A 839 -6.66 -26.29 8.69
N HIS A 840 -7.72 -27.09 8.78
CA HIS A 840 -7.57 -28.53 8.61
C HIS A 840 -7.17 -28.79 7.16
N ALA A 841 -5.97 -29.33 6.93
CA ALA A 841 -5.52 -29.70 5.60
C ALA A 841 -6.56 -30.66 4.95
N PRO A 842 -7.22 -30.28 3.84
CA PRO A 842 -8.31 -31.06 3.26
C PRO A 842 -7.89 -32.48 2.86
N CYS A 843 -6.59 -32.69 2.62
CA CYS A 843 -6.04 -33.91 2.04
C CYS A 843 -6.01 -35.15 2.97
N LEU A 844 -6.46 -35.07 4.23
CA LEU A 844 -6.34 -36.18 5.19
C LEU A 844 -7.66 -36.73 5.76
N SER A 845 -8.81 -36.14 5.47
CA SER A 845 -10.11 -36.69 5.90
C SER A 845 -10.78 -37.51 4.78
N PRO A 846 -11.26 -38.74 5.05
CA PRO A 846 -12.03 -39.51 4.07
C PRO A 846 -13.30 -38.75 3.65
N THR A 847 -13.62 -38.78 2.35
CA THR A 847 -14.76 -38.10 1.75
C THR A 847 -16.07 -38.50 2.46
N PRO A 848 -16.87 -37.55 2.95
CA PRO A 848 -18.15 -37.87 3.58
C PRO A 848 -19.09 -38.55 2.57
N PRO A 849 -20.00 -39.44 3.02
CA PRO A 849 -20.99 -40.07 2.16
C PRO A 849 -21.87 -39.01 1.48
N PRO A 850 -22.27 -39.22 0.21
CA PRO A 850 -23.02 -38.22 -0.55
C PRO A 850 -24.35 -37.87 0.15
N PRO A 851 -24.71 -36.58 0.24
CA PRO A 851 -25.95 -36.16 0.86
C PRO A 851 -27.19 -36.71 0.12
N PRO A 852 -28.33 -36.89 0.80
CA PRO A 852 -29.56 -37.37 0.19
C PRO A 852 -30.04 -36.42 -0.93
N TRP A 853 -30.34 -37.00 -2.10
CA TRP A 853 -31.00 -36.43 -3.29
C TRP A 853 -31.17 -34.90 -3.30
N VAL A 854 -30.18 -34.20 -3.84
CA VAL A 854 -30.26 -32.78 -4.17
C VAL A 854 -31.13 -32.60 -5.43
N ASP A 855 -32.01 -31.60 -5.45
CA ASP A 855 -32.81 -31.25 -6.63
C ASP A 855 -31.87 -30.94 -7.80
N ASN A 856 -31.94 -31.74 -8.87
CA ASN A 856 -31.01 -31.69 -10.01
C ASN A 856 -31.32 -30.58 -11.03
N ARG A 857 -32.16 -29.61 -10.66
CA ARG A 857 -32.51 -28.50 -11.54
C ARG A 857 -31.49 -27.38 -11.39
N PRO A 858 -30.97 -26.80 -12.50
CA PRO A 858 -30.16 -25.59 -12.41
C PRO A 858 -31.04 -24.43 -11.94
N ASP A 859 -30.43 -23.47 -11.28
CA ASP A 859 -31.10 -22.28 -10.76
C ASP A 859 -31.78 -21.50 -11.88
N GLU A 860 -32.88 -20.81 -11.56
CA GLU A 860 -33.64 -20.02 -12.51
C GLU A 860 -32.78 -18.96 -13.21
N GLU A 861 -31.81 -18.39 -12.49
CA GLU A 861 -30.81 -17.48 -13.04
C GLU A 861 -29.99 -18.11 -14.17
N PHE A 862 -29.51 -19.35 -14.01
CA PHE A 862 -28.72 -20.03 -15.04
C PHE A 862 -29.58 -20.53 -16.21
N GLN A 863 -30.89 -20.71 -16.01
CA GLN A 863 -31.84 -20.88 -17.11
C GLN A 863 -31.98 -19.59 -17.93
N ILE A 864 -31.97 -18.42 -17.28
CA ILE A 864 -31.96 -17.11 -17.96
C ILE A 864 -30.64 -16.92 -18.70
N VAL A 865 -29.48 -17.18 -18.07
CA VAL A 865 -28.16 -17.13 -18.72
C VAL A 865 -28.13 -18.03 -19.95
N LYS A 866 -28.68 -19.25 -19.84
CA LYS A 866 -28.80 -20.17 -20.97
C LYS A 866 -29.64 -19.62 -22.12
N ARG A 867 -30.74 -18.92 -21.81
CA ARG A 867 -31.57 -18.26 -22.81
C ARG A 867 -30.89 -17.05 -23.44
N ASP A 868 -30.14 -16.29 -22.65
CA ASP A 868 -29.60 -15.01 -23.06
C ASP A 868 -28.30 -15.19 -23.87
N LEU A 869 -27.41 -16.10 -23.48
CA LEU A 869 -26.18 -16.46 -24.23
C LEU A 869 -26.47 -17.01 -25.63
N ARG A 870 -27.68 -17.50 -25.89
CA ARG A 870 -28.12 -17.88 -27.23
C ARG A 870 -28.11 -16.70 -28.20
N TRP A 871 -28.34 -15.48 -27.72
CA TRP A 871 -28.49 -14.28 -28.53
C TRP A 871 -27.42 -13.21 -28.25
N SER A 872 -26.82 -13.24 -27.06
CA SER A 872 -25.74 -12.34 -26.68
C SER A 872 -24.39 -12.93 -27.06
N LYS A 873 -23.43 -12.03 -27.36
CA LYS A 873 -22.04 -12.37 -27.65
C LYS A 873 -21.10 -11.73 -26.61
N PRO A 874 -21.19 -12.09 -25.32
CA PRO A 874 -20.33 -11.49 -24.32
C PRO A 874 -18.87 -11.91 -24.53
N THR A 875 -17.98 -10.93 -24.65
CA THR A 875 -16.54 -11.20 -24.68
C THR A 875 -16.01 -11.65 -23.32
N ILE A 876 -16.71 -11.33 -22.23
CA ILE A 876 -16.34 -11.66 -20.85
C ILE A 876 -17.53 -12.34 -20.17
N VAL A 877 -17.30 -13.53 -19.61
CA VAL A 877 -18.25 -14.25 -18.76
C VAL A 877 -17.64 -14.36 -17.36
N SER A 878 -18.21 -13.66 -16.39
CA SER A 878 -17.65 -13.56 -15.05
C SER A 878 -18.71 -13.76 -13.97
N TYR A 879 -18.52 -14.78 -13.13
CA TYR A 879 -19.39 -15.13 -12.01
C TYR A 879 -18.59 -15.48 -10.74
N PRO A 880 -17.60 -14.66 -10.32
CA PRO A 880 -16.76 -14.98 -9.17
C PRO A 880 -17.61 -15.16 -7.91
N PHE A 881 -17.23 -16.11 -7.05
CA PHE A 881 -17.92 -16.45 -5.79
C PHE A 881 -19.35 -16.99 -5.95
N ARG A 882 -19.85 -17.16 -7.18
CA ARG A 882 -21.19 -17.69 -7.40
C ARG A 882 -21.15 -19.21 -7.36
N LYS A 883 -21.87 -19.81 -6.42
CA LYS A 883 -22.04 -21.26 -6.34
C LYS A 883 -22.72 -21.79 -7.61
N LEU A 884 -21.95 -22.41 -8.49
CA LEU A 884 -22.47 -23.06 -9.69
C LEU A 884 -22.90 -24.49 -9.39
N GLY A 885 -22.05 -25.24 -8.66
CA GLY A 885 -22.23 -26.68 -8.55
C GLY A 885 -22.30 -27.37 -9.92
N GLU A 886 -22.69 -28.64 -9.94
CA GLU A 886 -22.71 -29.43 -11.17
C GLU A 886 -23.77 -28.95 -12.18
N ASN A 887 -24.98 -28.62 -11.70
CA ASN A 887 -26.11 -28.34 -12.59
C ASN A 887 -26.02 -26.97 -13.26
N ASN A 888 -25.60 -25.92 -12.55
CA ASN A 888 -25.42 -24.61 -13.19
C ASN A 888 -24.22 -24.61 -14.13
N CYS A 889 -23.14 -25.34 -13.82
CA CYS A 889 -22.03 -25.55 -14.76
C CYS A 889 -22.50 -26.23 -16.06
N ARG A 890 -23.33 -27.28 -15.97
CA ARG A 890 -23.92 -27.92 -17.15
C ARG A 890 -24.83 -26.97 -17.93
N ALA A 891 -25.64 -26.16 -17.24
CA ALA A 891 -26.51 -25.18 -17.89
C ALA A 891 -25.69 -24.11 -18.64
N LEU A 892 -24.60 -23.62 -18.03
CA LEU A 892 -23.67 -22.68 -18.63
C LEU A 892 -22.92 -23.30 -19.82
N ALA A 893 -22.41 -24.52 -19.69
CA ALA A 893 -21.76 -25.24 -20.78
C ALA A 893 -22.69 -25.40 -22.01
N GLN A 894 -23.94 -25.84 -21.78
CA GLN A 894 -24.95 -25.93 -22.83
C GLN A 894 -25.28 -24.57 -23.45
N ALA A 895 -25.28 -23.49 -22.66
CA ALA A 895 -25.49 -22.14 -23.16
C ALA A 895 -24.40 -21.71 -24.14
N LEU A 896 -23.13 -22.02 -23.81
CA LEU A 896 -21.96 -21.74 -24.65
C LEU A 896 -21.99 -22.57 -25.93
N GLU A 897 -22.36 -23.85 -25.85
CA GLU A 897 -22.54 -24.73 -27.01
C GLU A 897 -23.61 -24.17 -27.96
N ILE A 898 -24.80 -23.85 -27.45
CA ILE A 898 -25.89 -23.26 -28.25
C ILE A 898 -25.46 -21.94 -28.88
N SER A 899 -24.75 -21.09 -28.14
CA SER A 899 -24.25 -19.83 -28.67
C SER A 899 -23.28 -20.03 -29.83
N GLN A 900 -22.37 -21.01 -29.70
CA GLN A 900 -21.43 -21.39 -30.76
C GLN A 900 -22.15 -21.93 -32.00
N GLU A 901 -23.17 -22.78 -31.82
CA GLU A 901 -23.99 -23.32 -32.92
C GLU A 901 -24.75 -22.23 -33.68
N VAL A 902 -25.37 -21.28 -32.95
CA VAL A 902 -26.18 -20.21 -33.55
C VAL A 902 -25.32 -19.17 -34.25
N ASN A 903 -24.19 -18.78 -33.65
CA ASN A 903 -23.38 -17.67 -34.12
C ASN A 903 -22.29 -18.06 -35.11
N GLN A 904 -21.93 -19.35 -35.19
CA GLN A 904 -20.83 -19.90 -36.01
C GLN A 904 -19.44 -19.29 -35.74
N GLU A 905 -19.32 -18.46 -34.71
CA GLU A 905 -18.08 -17.77 -34.37
C GLU A 905 -17.92 -17.72 -32.85
N ALA A 906 -16.76 -18.18 -32.37
CA ALA A 906 -16.36 -17.97 -30.99
C ALA A 906 -16.16 -16.47 -30.74
N HIS A 907 -16.64 -15.99 -29.60
CA HIS A 907 -16.63 -14.57 -29.24
C HIS A 907 -16.12 -14.32 -27.81
N MET A 908 -16.04 -15.36 -26.98
CA MET A 908 -15.60 -15.26 -25.60
C MET A 908 -14.08 -15.16 -25.54
N GLU A 909 -13.58 -14.12 -24.89
CA GLU A 909 -12.16 -13.83 -24.68
C GLU A 909 -11.73 -14.09 -23.24
N GLU A 910 -12.63 -13.93 -22.27
CA GLU A 910 -12.34 -14.15 -20.84
C GLU A 910 -13.48 -14.91 -20.14
N MET A 911 -13.11 -15.89 -19.32
CA MET A 911 -14.01 -16.62 -18.43
C MET A 911 -13.46 -16.63 -17.00
N SER A 912 -14.21 -16.05 -16.06
CA SER A 912 -13.82 -15.95 -14.66
C SER A 912 -14.86 -16.60 -13.74
N LEU A 913 -14.57 -17.82 -13.29
CA LEU A 913 -15.43 -18.66 -12.43
C LEU A 913 -14.66 -19.20 -11.22
N TRP A 914 -13.88 -18.34 -10.57
CA TRP A 914 -13.16 -18.70 -9.35
C TRP A 914 -14.08 -18.62 -8.11
N CYS A 915 -13.82 -19.47 -7.09
CA CYS A 915 -14.67 -19.64 -5.90
C CYS A 915 -16.12 -20.04 -6.23
N CYS A 916 -16.34 -20.88 -7.24
CA CYS A 916 -17.68 -21.20 -7.74
C CYS A 916 -18.21 -22.59 -7.33
N SER A 917 -17.48 -23.34 -6.48
CA SER A 917 -17.78 -24.74 -6.14
C SER A 917 -17.98 -25.63 -7.37
N ILE A 918 -17.15 -25.46 -8.40
CA ILE A 918 -17.17 -26.28 -9.62
C ILE A 918 -16.61 -27.66 -9.30
N SER A 919 -17.45 -28.69 -9.39
CA SER A 919 -17.02 -30.08 -9.19
C SER A 919 -16.32 -30.65 -10.43
N ASN A 920 -15.76 -31.86 -10.31
CA ASN A 920 -15.26 -32.64 -11.46
C ASN A 920 -16.24 -32.72 -12.64
N ALA A 921 -17.54 -32.87 -12.35
CA ALA A 921 -18.57 -32.96 -13.38
C ALA A 921 -18.85 -31.59 -14.03
N GLY A 922 -18.77 -30.49 -13.26
CA GLY A 922 -18.84 -29.14 -13.80
C GLY A 922 -17.65 -28.82 -14.71
N ALA A 923 -16.44 -29.19 -14.29
CA ALA A 923 -15.22 -29.08 -15.09
C ALA A 923 -15.31 -29.88 -16.40
N ALA A 924 -15.82 -31.12 -16.35
CA ALA A 924 -16.03 -31.95 -17.53
C ALA A 924 -17.08 -31.35 -18.49
N ALA A 925 -18.15 -30.74 -17.96
CA ALA A 925 -19.15 -30.05 -18.78
C ALA A 925 -18.56 -28.84 -19.52
N LEU A 926 -17.76 -28.01 -18.83
CA LEU A 926 -17.06 -26.89 -19.47
C LEU A 926 -16.07 -27.38 -20.53
N ALA A 927 -15.33 -28.45 -20.26
CA ALA A 927 -14.42 -29.06 -21.22
C ALA A 927 -15.14 -29.54 -22.50
N ALA A 928 -16.32 -30.13 -22.35
CA ALA A 928 -17.16 -30.53 -23.48
C ALA A 928 -17.56 -29.32 -24.33
N ALA A 929 -17.98 -28.22 -23.71
CA ALA A 929 -18.30 -27.00 -24.44
C ALA A 929 -17.08 -26.47 -25.23
N PHE A 930 -15.88 -26.46 -24.63
CA PHE A 930 -14.66 -26.04 -25.33
C PHE A 930 -14.34 -26.89 -26.56
N SER A 931 -14.62 -28.20 -26.50
CA SER A 931 -14.41 -29.11 -27.63
C SER A 931 -15.30 -28.81 -28.85
N VAL A 932 -16.45 -28.14 -28.64
CA VAL A 932 -17.34 -27.66 -29.71
C VAL A 932 -16.84 -26.33 -30.33
N GLY A 933 -15.75 -25.78 -29.79
CA GLY A 933 -15.07 -24.61 -30.34
C GLY A 933 -15.44 -23.28 -29.69
N CYS A 934 -16.22 -23.27 -28.60
CA CYS A 934 -16.57 -22.03 -27.90
C CYS A 934 -15.33 -21.31 -27.31
N GLY A 935 -14.24 -22.05 -27.06
CA GLY A 935 -12.98 -21.53 -26.52
C GLY A 935 -11.98 -21.00 -27.55
N GLN A 936 -12.31 -20.94 -28.85
CA GLN A 936 -11.32 -20.57 -29.89
C GLN A 936 -10.75 -19.15 -29.75
N LYS A 937 -11.46 -18.23 -29.07
CA LYS A 937 -10.98 -16.87 -28.76
C LYS A 937 -10.61 -16.66 -27.30
N LEU A 938 -10.74 -17.70 -26.46
CA LEU A 938 -10.52 -17.59 -25.02
C LEU A 938 -9.05 -17.35 -24.74
N GLN A 939 -8.73 -16.19 -24.16
CA GLN A 939 -7.39 -15.75 -23.79
C GLN A 939 -7.11 -16.01 -22.32
N SER A 940 -8.13 -15.89 -21.45
CA SER A 940 -8.00 -16.04 -20.00
C SER A 940 -9.11 -16.93 -19.43
N LEU A 941 -8.74 -17.98 -18.69
CA LEU A 941 -9.65 -18.89 -17.98
C LEU A 941 -9.26 -18.96 -16.49
N MET A 942 -10.14 -18.50 -15.60
CA MET A 942 -9.94 -18.49 -14.15
C MET A 942 -10.91 -19.45 -13.48
N LEU A 943 -10.37 -20.52 -12.89
CA LEU A 943 -11.13 -21.55 -12.16
C LEU A 943 -10.50 -21.82 -10.78
N ASP A 944 -9.82 -20.84 -10.20
CA ASP A 944 -9.21 -20.98 -8.86
C ASP A 944 -10.25 -21.25 -7.77
N ASP A 945 -9.85 -21.93 -6.70
CA ASP A 945 -10.65 -22.22 -5.50
C ASP A 945 -11.99 -22.90 -5.82
N ASN A 946 -11.93 -23.95 -6.64
CA ASN A 946 -13.06 -24.81 -6.99
C ASN A 946 -12.80 -26.27 -6.57
N ASP A 947 -13.86 -27.07 -6.48
CA ASP A 947 -13.81 -28.50 -6.10
C ASP A 947 -13.38 -29.43 -7.27
N ILE A 948 -12.39 -28.99 -8.05
CA ILE A 948 -11.87 -29.70 -9.22
C ILE A 948 -10.73 -30.62 -8.74
N THR A 949 -10.91 -31.93 -8.80
CA THR A 949 -9.82 -32.87 -8.50
C THR A 949 -9.03 -33.23 -9.76
N ALA A 950 -8.06 -34.15 -9.64
CA ALA A 950 -7.32 -34.72 -10.77
C ALA A 950 -8.21 -35.20 -11.94
N SER A 951 -9.40 -35.75 -11.66
CA SER A 951 -10.33 -36.19 -12.71
C SER A 951 -10.92 -35.02 -13.50
N GLY A 952 -11.33 -33.94 -12.82
CA GLY A 952 -11.86 -32.74 -13.47
C GLY A 952 -10.78 -31.97 -14.22
N ALA A 953 -9.56 -31.90 -13.66
CA ALA A 953 -8.41 -31.30 -14.32
C ALA A 953 -8.02 -32.04 -15.61
N THR A 954 -8.09 -33.38 -15.60
CA THR A 954 -7.85 -34.20 -16.80
C THR A 954 -8.88 -33.91 -17.90
N ALA A 955 -10.17 -33.81 -17.52
CA ALA A 955 -11.23 -33.47 -18.47
C ALA A 955 -11.03 -32.06 -19.06
N LEU A 956 -10.72 -31.06 -18.22
CA LEU A 956 -10.39 -29.70 -18.65
C LEU A 956 -9.18 -29.69 -19.59
N GLY A 957 -8.12 -30.43 -19.28
CA GLY A 957 -6.93 -30.53 -20.14
C GLY A 957 -7.27 -30.98 -21.56
N ALA A 958 -8.20 -31.92 -21.71
CA ALA A 958 -8.69 -32.36 -23.03
C ALA A 958 -9.48 -31.25 -23.76
N GLY A 959 -10.32 -30.49 -23.05
CA GLY A 959 -11.07 -29.37 -23.62
C GLY A 959 -10.18 -28.18 -23.99
N LEU A 960 -9.16 -27.89 -23.19
CA LEU A 960 -8.23 -26.77 -23.40
C LEU A 960 -7.37 -26.93 -24.66
N ALA A 961 -7.19 -28.15 -25.18
CA ALA A 961 -6.56 -28.39 -26.47
C ALA A 961 -7.28 -27.66 -27.63
N PHE A 962 -8.55 -27.28 -27.45
CA PHE A 962 -9.35 -26.52 -28.41
C PHE A 962 -9.34 -24.99 -28.18
N CYS A 963 -8.49 -24.49 -27.27
CA CYS A 963 -8.34 -23.08 -26.93
C CYS A 963 -6.96 -22.55 -27.34
N PRO A 964 -6.66 -22.40 -28.66
CA PRO A 964 -5.30 -22.15 -29.16
C PRO A 964 -4.72 -20.77 -28.82
N VAL A 965 -5.56 -19.83 -28.39
CA VAL A 965 -5.15 -18.47 -28.02
C VAL A 965 -5.14 -18.24 -26.51
N LEU A 966 -5.35 -19.29 -25.70
CA LEU A 966 -5.31 -19.20 -24.25
C LEU A 966 -3.89 -18.84 -23.80
N ARG A 967 -3.78 -17.73 -23.09
CA ARG A 967 -2.50 -17.20 -22.55
C ARG A 967 -2.45 -17.34 -21.04
N GLU A 968 -3.61 -17.40 -20.41
CA GLU A 968 -3.73 -17.39 -18.96
C GLU A 968 -4.71 -18.48 -18.49
N LEU A 969 -4.22 -19.34 -17.62
CA LEU A 969 -4.98 -20.40 -16.99
C LEU A 969 -4.71 -20.36 -15.49
N ALA A 970 -5.76 -20.26 -14.68
CA ALA A 970 -5.67 -20.30 -13.24
C ALA A 970 -6.53 -21.47 -12.70
N LEU A 971 -5.89 -22.39 -11.97
CA LEU A 971 -6.44 -23.64 -11.42
C LEU A 971 -5.96 -23.89 -9.96
N LEU A 972 -5.60 -22.84 -9.22
CA LEU A 972 -5.10 -22.92 -7.85
C LEU A 972 -6.21 -23.35 -6.88
N GLY A 973 -5.88 -24.09 -5.81
CA GLY A 973 -6.88 -24.51 -4.80
C GLY A 973 -7.84 -25.62 -5.25
N SER A 974 -7.49 -26.35 -6.31
CA SER A 974 -8.25 -27.50 -6.82
C SER A 974 -7.82 -28.77 -6.06
N ALA A 975 -8.77 -29.47 -5.43
CA ALA A 975 -8.55 -30.48 -4.37
C ALA A 975 -7.74 -31.73 -4.74
#